data_AF-F8P7W8-F1
#
_entry.id   AF-F8P7W8-F1
#
_cell.length_a   1.000
_cell.length_b   1.000
_cell.length_c   1.000
_cell.angle_alpha   90.00
_cell.angle_beta   90.00
_cell.angle_gamma   90.00
#
_symmetry.space_group_name_H-M   'P 1'
#
loop_
_entity.id
_entity.type
_entity.pdbx_description
1 polymer ?
#
loop_
_entity_poly.entity_id
_entity_poly.type
_entity_poly.pdbx_seq_one_letter_code
_entity_poly.pdbx_strand_id
1 'polypeptide(L)'
;MAAFSIFRFFRFLRAIFAPMALVIGFSCLLTFIFILYQPTTGPGEIQRLGWQSWDVISMTDYEQLPTDSSSTPGQVSGVDWWNVSTSQDQTADGGSLPLDVWAPLLPHDTGLKVSEIAVTRCMFPPDLVGDICAPSTTIEQDAIKGKWVRVERDLNKQSGLWSLNIYYRRTRRLDIPLVTDFQLLPAGESPTPLTDPWVKVDHSVRDGVMRTDPIYLWYRTGKTLREMSAEEKQQLVTEVDVLYGEDRPWYGFEKLEPAITPEQEGRLESVWMTYRRGVKPVPKAPPLHFSKDGRFKVLQIADLHYSVSRGSCRDTTIEPCASSDNLTNTLLGQVIDEEKPDLVVFSGDQLNGQGTSWDPKSVLAKFATAVTDRGIPWAAIFGNHDEENGDVKEEQVRMMQALPYSLVERGPKDIHGVGNYVLKVKSADASMTHLLTLYFLDSGSYSKGYLDWFGFFTPTEYDWIHEDQVDWFLQQSGTIDAIERPFTPDTTNDFDGIWERQSDQLTPETRKLAKPNAMVFFHIPLQESYSTPDRDTRTGQLLDYGLHGLEGPGAAKKSDGFFEKGLLTALESDHRASASIPEVKVVGNGHCHITEDCKRVKDVWLCFGGGGSYSGYGKVGFDRRFRVYEVSDYGETIRTYKRTENNVILNDIVLAGRGAPPLNSEMPR
;
A
#
# COMPACT_ATOMS: atom_id res chain seq x y z
N MET A 1 44.54 -42.43 -66.16
CA MET A 1 44.49 -41.01 -65.77
C MET A 1 43.10 -40.35 -65.87
N ALA A 2 42.01 -41.05 -66.19
CA ALA A 2 40.68 -40.43 -66.33
C ALA A 2 39.85 -40.34 -65.01
N ALA A 3 40.03 -41.28 -64.07
CA ALA A 3 39.22 -41.34 -62.84
C ALA A 3 39.53 -40.22 -61.82
N PHE A 4 40.76 -39.69 -61.81
CA PHE A 4 41.16 -38.63 -60.87
C PHE A 4 40.63 -37.23 -61.23
N SER A 5 40.26 -37.01 -62.50
CA SER A 5 39.72 -35.72 -62.98
C SER A 5 38.26 -35.52 -62.57
N ILE A 6 37.46 -36.60 -62.65
CA ILE A 6 36.03 -36.58 -62.33
C ILE A 6 35.80 -36.31 -60.83
N PHE A 7 36.62 -36.91 -59.95
CA PHE A 7 36.48 -36.73 -58.51
C PHE A 7 36.79 -35.28 -58.05
N ARG A 8 37.78 -34.62 -58.68
CA ARG A 8 38.08 -33.20 -58.43
C ARG A 8 36.97 -32.28 -58.93
N PHE A 9 36.36 -32.60 -60.08
CA PHE A 9 35.23 -31.85 -60.63
C PHE A 9 33.99 -31.91 -59.73
N PHE A 10 33.63 -33.10 -59.22
CA PHE A 10 32.52 -33.23 -58.27
C PHE A 10 32.80 -32.59 -56.91
N ARG A 11 34.06 -32.59 -56.44
CA ARG A 11 34.43 -31.87 -55.21
C ARG A 11 34.32 -30.35 -55.38
N PHE A 12 34.69 -29.83 -56.55
CA PHE A 12 34.54 -28.41 -56.89
C PHE A 12 33.06 -28.00 -57.01
N LEU A 13 32.25 -28.82 -57.69
CA LEU A 13 30.79 -28.61 -57.75
C LEU A 13 30.18 -28.61 -56.35
N ARG A 14 30.52 -29.57 -55.48
CA ARG A 14 30.00 -29.64 -54.12
C ARG A 14 30.45 -28.44 -53.26
N ALA A 15 31.66 -27.92 -53.46
CA ALA A 15 32.17 -26.75 -52.76
C ALA A 15 31.47 -25.43 -53.16
N ILE A 16 30.85 -25.37 -54.35
CA ILE A 16 30.09 -24.18 -54.81
C ILE A 16 28.60 -24.34 -54.51
N PHE A 17 28.02 -25.50 -54.82
CA PHE A 17 26.58 -25.71 -54.69
C PHE A 17 26.12 -25.78 -53.23
N ALA A 18 26.95 -26.32 -52.31
CA ALA A 18 26.58 -26.38 -50.90
C ALA A 18 26.42 -24.99 -50.25
N PRO A 19 27.40 -24.06 -50.33
CA PRO A 19 27.22 -22.71 -49.77
C PRO A 19 26.16 -21.90 -50.51
N MET A 20 26.03 -22.07 -51.84
CA MET A 20 25.01 -21.36 -52.61
C MET A 20 23.58 -21.81 -52.24
N ALA A 21 23.36 -23.10 -52.05
CA ALA A 21 22.07 -23.62 -51.56
C ALA A 21 21.77 -23.15 -50.13
N LEU A 22 22.78 -23.01 -49.29
CA LEU A 22 22.62 -22.50 -47.93
C LEU A 22 22.24 -21.00 -47.91
N VAL A 23 22.87 -20.19 -48.76
CA VAL A 23 22.52 -18.76 -48.91
C VAL A 23 21.12 -18.58 -49.48
N ILE A 24 20.74 -19.37 -50.49
CA ILE A 24 19.39 -19.32 -51.07
C ILE A 24 18.36 -19.78 -50.03
N GLY A 25 18.62 -20.89 -49.32
CA GLY A 25 17.74 -21.40 -48.26
C GLY A 25 17.56 -20.38 -47.14
N PHE A 26 18.64 -19.73 -46.71
CA PHE A 26 18.59 -18.69 -45.68
C PHE A 26 17.84 -17.44 -46.16
N SER A 27 18.02 -17.05 -47.42
CA SER A 27 17.29 -15.93 -48.04
C SER A 27 15.79 -16.22 -48.15
N CYS A 28 15.42 -17.44 -48.56
CA CYS A 28 14.01 -17.87 -48.59
C CYS A 28 13.40 -17.94 -47.19
N LEU A 29 14.13 -18.41 -46.18
CA LEU A 29 13.69 -18.42 -44.79
C LEU A 29 13.44 -16.99 -44.28
N LEU A 30 14.37 -16.05 -44.53
CA LEU A 30 14.20 -14.66 -44.15
C LEU A 30 13.01 -14.02 -44.88
N THR A 31 12.83 -14.31 -46.17
CA THR A 31 11.68 -13.84 -46.94
C THR A 31 10.37 -14.39 -46.37
N PHE A 32 10.36 -15.67 -45.95
CA PHE A 32 9.21 -16.26 -45.27
C PHE A 32 8.95 -15.55 -43.94
N ILE A 33 9.95 -15.34 -43.09
CA ILE A 33 9.75 -14.73 -41.76
C ILE A 33 9.36 -13.26 -41.83
N PHE A 34 9.97 -12.47 -42.72
CA PHE A 34 9.82 -11.01 -42.71
C PHE A 34 8.79 -10.46 -43.70
N ILE A 35 8.47 -11.20 -44.77
CA ILE A 35 7.56 -10.74 -45.83
C ILE A 35 6.27 -11.55 -45.87
N LEU A 36 6.36 -12.89 -45.79
CA LEU A 36 5.18 -13.77 -45.96
C LEU A 36 4.51 -14.15 -44.64
N TYR A 37 5.30 -14.30 -43.57
CA TYR A 37 4.85 -14.54 -42.21
C TYR A 37 4.66 -13.19 -41.52
N GLN A 38 3.67 -12.45 -42.00
CA GLN A 38 3.09 -11.39 -41.21
C GLN A 38 1.93 -12.03 -40.43
N PRO A 39 2.08 -12.30 -39.12
CA PRO A 39 0.92 -12.62 -38.29
C PRO A 39 0.05 -11.36 -38.30
N THR A 40 -0.84 -11.28 -39.28
CA THR A 40 -1.89 -10.28 -39.30
C THR A 40 -2.78 -10.63 -38.11
N THR A 41 -2.69 -9.83 -37.06
CA THR A 41 -3.85 -9.65 -36.18
C THR A 41 -4.93 -9.08 -37.10
N GLY A 42 -5.78 -9.97 -37.62
CA GLY A 42 -7.04 -9.55 -38.22
C GLY A 42 -7.84 -8.72 -37.21
N PRO A 43 -8.92 -8.04 -37.61
CA PRO A 43 -9.77 -7.26 -36.72
C PRO A 43 -10.63 -8.16 -35.81
N GLY A 44 -10.06 -9.25 -35.30
CA GLY A 44 -10.63 -10.04 -34.23
C GLY A 44 -10.12 -9.48 -32.92
N GLU A 45 -11.03 -9.14 -32.02
CA GLU A 45 -10.72 -8.87 -30.62
C GLU A 45 -9.86 -10.01 -30.05
N ILE A 46 -8.95 -9.69 -29.14
CA ILE A 46 -8.10 -10.69 -28.46
C ILE A 46 -9.02 -11.58 -27.61
N GLN A 47 -9.46 -12.70 -28.17
CA GLN A 47 -10.26 -13.70 -27.47
C GLN A 47 -9.33 -14.60 -26.65
N ARG A 48 -9.37 -14.47 -25.31
CA ARG A 48 -8.77 -15.46 -24.41
C ARG A 48 -9.73 -16.65 -24.27
N LEU A 49 -9.52 -17.70 -25.05
CA LEU A 49 -10.16 -18.99 -24.81
C LEU A 49 -9.53 -19.64 -23.57
N GLY A 50 -10.31 -19.72 -22.49
CA GLY A 50 -9.94 -20.42 -21.25
C GLY A 50 -9.88 -21.93 -21.43
N TRP A 51 -9.37 -22.64 -20.42
CA TRP A 51 -9.28 -24.11 -20.40
C TRP A 51 -10.56 -24.80 -19.88
N GLN A 52 -11.59 -24.04 -19.52
CA GLN A 52 -12.89 -24.60 -19.10
C GLN A 52 -13.77 -24.93 -20.31
N SER A 53 -14.39 -26.10 -20.27
CA SER A 53 -15.31 -26.53 -21.32
C SER A 53 -16.59 -25.70 -21.27
N TRP A 54 -17.03 -25.19 -22.43
CA TRP A 54 -18.24 -24.38 -22.58
C TRP A 54 -18.24 -23.03 -21.83
N ASP A 55 -17.06 -22.46 -21.59
CA ASP A 55 -16.94 -21.09 -21.06
C ASP A 55 -17.58 -20.09 -22.03
N VAL A 56 -18.39 -19.17 -21.52
CA VAL A 56 -19.12 -18.20 -22.35
C VAL A 56 -18.29 -16.92 -22.39
N ILE A 57 -17.78 -16.59 -23.58
CA ILE A 57 -17.06 -15.34 -23.82
C ILE A 57 -18.10 -14.21 -23.84
N SER A 58 -18.08 -13.35 -22.82
CA SER A 58 -18.87 -12.11 -22.82
C SER A 58 -18.17 -11.08 -23.71
N MET A 59 -18.83 -10.70 -24.80
CA MET A 59 -18.43 -9.56 -25.64
C MET A 59 -18.98 -8.31 -24.96
N THR A 60 -18.32 -7.82 -23.91
CA THR A 60 -18.68 -6.52 -23.36
C THR A 60 -18.09 -5.48 -24.31
N ASP A 61 -18.96 -4.76 -25.02
CA ASP A 61 -18.56 -3.76 -26.02
C ASP A 61 -17.48 -2.83 -25.44
N TYR A 62 -16.34 -2.74 -26.13
CA TYR A 62 -15.49 -1.56 -26.02
C TYR A 62 -16.33 -0.38 -26.55
N GLU A 63 -17.13 0.24 -25.68
CA GLU A 63 -17.53 1.62 -25.94
C GLU A 63 -16.25 2.40 -26.20
N GLN A 64 -16.18 2.95 -27.42
CA GLN A 64 -15.06 3.73 -27.89
C GLN A 64 -14.64 4.70 -26.80
N LEU A 65 -13.40 4.57 -26.34
CA LEU A 65 -12.69 5.67 -25.70
C LEU A 65 -12.96 6.92 -26.55
N PRO A 66 -13.59 7.97 -26.01
CA PRO A 66 -13.60 9.25 -26.69
C PRO A 66 -12.13 9.60 -26.90
N THR A 67 -11.74 9.71 -28.17
CA THR A 67 -10.48 10.34 -28.57
C THR A 67 -10.27 11.59 -27.72
N ASP A 68 -9.06 11.70 -27.14
CA ASP A 68 -8.55 12.89 -26.46
C ASP A 68 -9.07 14.15 -27.13
N SER A 69 -10.14 14.69 -26.56
CA SER A 69 -10.50 16.07 -26.68
C SER A 69 -10.24 16.63 -25.30
N SER A 70 -9.29 17.55 -25.24
CA SER A 70 -9.09 18.48 -24.15
C SER A 70 -10.43 19.11 -23.79
N SER A 71 -11.17 18.47 -22.90
CA SER A 71 -12.40 18.98 -22.32
C SER A 71 -12.09 19.21 -20.86
N THR A 72 -11.81 20.48 -20.56
CA THR A 72 -12.02 21.06 -19.24
C THR A 72 -13.34 20.50 -18.68
N PRO A 73 -13.39 19.97 -17.44
CA PRO A 73 -14.63 19.47 -16.88
C PRO A 73 -15.70 20.54 -17.02
N GLY A 74 -16.76 20.22 -17.77
CA GLY A 74 -17.91 21.07 -17.90
C GLY A 74 -18.46 21.35 -16.51
N GLN A 75 -18.48 22.62 -16.15
CA GLN A 75 -18.91 23.16 -14.87
C GLN A 75 -20.35 22.73 -14.59
N VAL A 76 -20.54 21.65 -13.84
CA VAL A 76 -21.82 21.37 -13.19
C VAL A 76 -21.90 22.32 -12.00
N SER A 77 -22.65 23.42 -12.15
CA SER A 77 -22.81 24.43 -11.11
C SER A 77 -23.27 23.78 -9.80
N GLY A 78 -22.42 23.84 -8.77
CA GLY A 78 -22.75 23.40 -7.40
C GLY A 78 -22.20 22.03 -6.98
N VAL A 79 -21.40 21.34 -7.79
CA VAL A 79 -20.69 20.11 -7.38
C VAL A 79 -19.19 20.37 -7.35
N ASP A 80 -18.56 20.12 -6.20
CA ASP A 80 -17.11 20.25 -6.06
C ASP A 80 -16.38 19.21 -6.93
N TRP A 81 -15.25 19.57 -7.54
CA TRP A 81 -14.56 18.75 -8.54
C TRP A 81 -14.07 17.39 -7.99
N TRP A 82 -13.81 17.30 -6.68
CA TRP A 82 -13.42 16.05 -6.00
C TRP A 82 -14.60 15.12 -5.71
N ASN A 83 -15.84 15.62 -5.77
CA ASN A 83 -17.07 14.82 -5.62
C ASN A 83 -17.60 14.32 -6.96
N VAL A 84 -17.02 14.76 -8.07
CA VAL A 84 -17.30 14.17 -9.39
C VAL A 84 -16.65 12.81 -9.40
N SER A 85 -17.40 11.78 -9.01
CA SER A 85 -17.03 10.41 -9.26
C SER A 85 -16.76 10.30 -10.75
N THR A 86 -15.50 10.25 -11.16
CA THR A 86 -15.16 9.63 -12.43
C THR A 86 -15.62 8.19 -12.27
N SER A 87 -16.84 7.93 -12.73
CA SER A 87 -17.37 6.61 -13.02
C SER A 87 -16.61 6.02 -14.21
N GLN A 88 -15.28 6.08 -14.19
CA GLN A 88 -14.49 4.95 -14.62
C GLN A 88 -14.47 3.99 -13.44
N ASP A 89 -15.63 3.37 -13.20
CA ASP A 89 -15.60 1.95 -12.90
C ASP A 89 -14.86 1.35 -14.09
N GLN A 90 -13.54 1.24 -13.98
CA GLN A 90 -12.84 0.14 -14.60
C GLN A 90 -13.46 -1.08 -13.93
N THR A 91 -14.64 -1.50 -14.41
CA THR A 91 -15.08 -2.87 -14.26
C THR A 91 -13.90 -3.64 -14.82
N ALA A 92 -13.09 -4.21 -13.92
CA ALA A 92 -11.99 -5.04 -14.35
C ALA A 92 -12.62 -6.05 -15.30
N ASP A 93 -12.06 -6.27 -16.48
CA ASP A 93 -12.56 -7.35 -17.31
C ASP A 93 -12.22 -8.65 -16.58
N GLY A 94 -13.11 -9.11 -15.71
CA GLY A 94 -12.82 -10.26 -14.88
C GLY A 94 -12.63 -11.52 -15.71
N GLY A 95 -13.10 -11.54 -16.97
CA GLY A 95 -12.88 -12.63 -17.91
C GLY A 95 -11.40 -12.87 -18.18
N SER A 96 -10.58 -11.83 -17.99
CA SER A 96 -9.12 -11.86 -18.10
C SER A 96 -8.40 -12.41 -16.86
N LEU A 97 -9.07 -12.50 -15.70
CA LEU A 97 -8.46 -12.92 -14.43
C LEU A 97 -8.19 -14.43 -14.39
N PRO A 98 -7.09 -14.88 -13.74
CA PRO A 98 -6.75 -16.30 -13.64
C PRO A 98 -7.71 -17.06 -12.71
N LEU A 99 -8.10 -18.26 -13.14
CA LEU A 99 -8.98 -19.17 -12.41
C LEU A 99 -8.23 -20.10 -11.44
N ASP A 100 -6.95 -20.32 -11.73
CA ASP A 100 -6.08 -21.31 -11.09
C ASP A 100 -5.03 -20.70 -10.15
N VAL A 101 -5.14 -19.40 -9.87
CA VAL A 101 -4.21 -18.66 -8.99
C VAL A 101 -4.96 -18.11 -7.80
N TRP A 102 -4.47 -18.39 -6.59
CA TRP A 102 -4.97 -17.79 -5.36
C TRP A 102 -4.58 -16.31 -5.31
N ALA A 103 -5.58 -15.43 -5.38
CA ALA A 103 -5.37 -14.00 -5.50
C ALA A 103 -6.51 -13.25 -4.81
N PRO A 104 -6.53 -13.23 -3.46
CA PRO A 104 -7.67 -12.77 -2.67
C PRO A 104 -7.92 -11.26 -2.74
N LEU A 105 -6.95 -10.51 -3.24
CA LEU A 105 -7.03 -9.05 -3.41
C LEU A 105 -7.68 -8.63 -4.73
N LEU A 106 -7.80 -9.53 -5.71
CA LEU A 106 -8.38 -9.18 -7.01
C LEU A 106 -9.92 -9.07 -6.91
N PRO A 107 -10.53 -8.06 -7.55
CA PRO A 107 -11.98 -7.97 -7.68
C PRO A 107 -12.43 -8.99 -8.73
N HIS A 108 -12.75 -10.20 -8.28
CA HIS A 108 -13.28 -11.25 -9.14
C HIS A 108 -14.76 -10.98 -9.46
N ASP A 109 -15.02 -10.07 -10.38
CA ASP A 109 -16.36 -9.60 -10.76
C ASP A 109 -17.09 -10.46 -11.79
N THR A 110 -16.35 -11.27 -12.57
CA THR A 110 -16.90 -12.13 -13.63
C THR A 110 -17.20 -13.55 -13.18
N GLY A 111 -18.17 -13.71 -12.28
CA GLY A 111 -18.80 -15.02 -12.12
C GLY A 111 -17.84 -16.13 -11.67
N LEU A 112 -16.72 -15.80 -11.03
CA LEU A 112 -15.81 -16.76 -10.42
C LEU A 112 -16.42 -17.22 -9.11
N LYS A 113 -16.92 -18.45 -9.12
CA LYS A 113 -17.66 -18.97 -7.98
C LYS A 113 -17.05 -20.27 -7.54
N VAL A 114 -16.94 -20.42 -6.23
CA VAL A 114 -16.42 -21.62 -5.62
C VAL A 114 -17.39 -22.75 -5.91
N SER A 115 -16.93 -23.81 -6.57
CA SER A 115 -17.77 -24.97 -6.86
C SER A 115 -17.55 -26.11 -5.86
N GLU A 116 -16.34 -26.20 -5.32
CA GLU A 116 -15.92 -27.32 -4.46
C GLU A 116 -14.79 -26.88 -3.54
N ILE A 117 -14.77 -27.41 -2.32
CA ILE A 117 -13.72 -27.19 -1.33
C ILE A 117 -13.23 -28.54 -0.81
N ALA A 118 -11.93 -28.66 -0.65
CA ALA A 118 -11.26 -29.76 0.03
C ALA A 118 -10.24 -29.21 1.03
N VAL A 119 -9.96 -29.99 2.07
CA VAL A 119 -8.88 -29.71 3.03
C VAL A 119 -7.94 -30.90 2.97
N THR A 120 -6.65 -30.66 2.78
CA THR A 120 -5.68 -31.74 2.61
C THR A 120 -4.49 -31.55 3.54
N ARG A 121 -4.13 -32.63 4.23
CA ARG A 121 -2.91 -32.72 5.02
C ARG A 121 -1.69 -32.96 4.14
N CYS A 122 -0.58 -32.31 4.44
CA CYS A 122 0.70 -32.51 3.77
C CYS A 122 1.83 -32.62 4.79
N MET A 123 2.59 -33.72 4.73
CA MET A 123 3.67 -33.99 5.69
C MET A 123 4.80 -32.97 5.63
N PHE A 124 4.98 -32.30 4.49
CA PHE A 124 5.96 -31.25 4.29
C PHE A 124 5.25 -29.95 3.93
N PRO A 125 5.83 -28.78 4.27
CA PRO A 125 5.31 -27.51 3.82
C PRO A 125 5.20 -27.48 2.29
N PRO A 126 4.09 -26.99 1.73
CA PRO A 126 3.91 -26.95 0.28
C PRO A 126 5.00 -26.16 -0.45
N ASP A 127 5.65 -25.20 0.21
CA ASP A 127 6.77 -24.43 -0.34
C ASP A 127 7.95 -25.33 -0.74
N LEU A 128 8.07 -26.52 -0.14
CA LEU A 128 9.11 -27.50 -0.44
C LEU A 128 8.68 -28.54 -1.47
N VAL A 129 7.40 -28.94 -1.47
CA VAL A 129 6.89 -30.10 -2.22
C VAL A 129 5.86 -29.74 -3.30
N GLY A 130 5.55 -28.46 -3.46
CA GLY A 130 4.54 -27.97 -4.40
C GLY A 130 3.18 -28.64 -4.21
N ASP A 131 2.55 -29.01 -5.32
CA ASP A 131 1.20 -29.60 -5.34
C ASP A 131 1.19 -31.13 -5.17
N ILE A 132 2.26 -31.74 -4.66
CA ILE A 132 2.31 -33.20 -4.42
C ILE A 132 1.17 -33.67 -3.49
N CYS A 133 0.74 -32.80 -2.56
CA CYS A 133 -0.35 -33.06 -1.63
C CYS A 133 -1.69 -32.48 -2.08
N ALA A 134 -1.81 -32.00 -3.32
CA ALA A 134 -3.09 -31.51 -3.82
C ALA A 134 -4.12 -32.66 -3.89
N PRO A 135 -5.42 -32.37 -3.70
CA PRO A 135 -6.45 -33.38 -3.87
C PRO A 135 -6.42 -33.96 -5.29
N SER A 136 -6.78 -35.24 -5.44
CA SER A 136 -6.82 -35.88 -6.75
C SER A 136 -7.82 -35.17 -7.67
N THR A 137 -7.49 -35.12 -8.96
CA THR A 137 -8.36 -34.56 -10.00
C THR A 137 -8.15 -35.29 -11.33
N THR A 138 -9.16 -35.24 -12.20
CA THR A 138 -9.05 -35.68 -13.60
C THR A 138 -9.19 -34.50 -14.55
N ILE A 139 -8.75 -34.67 -15.80
CA ILE A 139 -8.85 -33.63 -16.84
C ILE A 139 -10.31 -33.23 -17.05
N GLU A 140 -11.24 -34.19 -16.98
CA GLU A 140 -12.68 -33.93 -17.09
C GLU A 140 -13.20 -33.13 -15.91
N GLN A 141 -12.77 -33.44 -14.69
CA GLN A 141 -13.15 -32.68 -13.50
C GLN A 141 -12.62 -31.25 -13.55
N ASP A 142 -11.37 -31.07 -13.97
CA ASP A 142 -10.78 -29.74 -14.14
C ASP A 142 -11.54 -28.96 -15.22
N ALA A 143 -11.82 -29.57 -16.37
CA ALA A 143 -12.56 -28.93 -17.46
C ALA A 143 -14.00 -28.54 -17.10
N ILE A 144 -14.60 -29.18 -16.09
CA ILE A 144 -15.96 -28.90 -15.61
C ILE A 144 -15.91 -27.94 -14.41
N LYS A 145 -15.30 -28.35 -13.31
CA LYS A 145 -15.35 -27.66 -12.01
C LYS A 145 -14.24 -26.61 -11.84
N GLY A 146 -13.20 -26.66 -12.65
CA GLY A 146 -11.97 -25.91 -12.41
C GLY A 146 -10.87 -26.76 -11.79
N LYS A 147 -9.63 -26.35 -12.01
CA LYS A 147 -8.46 -26.85 -11.30
C LYS A 147 -8.53 -26.46 -9.81
N TRP A 148 -7.82 -27.22 -8.99
CA TRP A 148 -7.62 -26.87 -7.59
C TRP A 148 -6.76 -25.61 -7.45
N VAL A 149 -7.23 -24.69 -6.63
CA VAL A 149 -6.51 -23.51 -6.15
C VAL A 149 -6.20 -23.72 -4.69
N ARG A 150 -4.92 -23.64 -4.33
CA ARG A 150 -4.45 -23.73 -2.94
C ARG A 150 -4.52 -22.37 -2.28
N VAL A 151 -5.15 -22.27 -1.13
CA VAL A 151 -4.96 -21.14 -0.22
C VAL A 151 -3.54 -21.26 0.33
N GLU A 152 -2.67 -20.29 0.06
CA GLU A 152 -1.24 -20.39 0.42
C GLU A 152 -1.00 -20.46 1.93
N ARG A 153 -1.97 -19.99 2.72
CA ARG A 153 -1.91 -19.86 4.16
C ARG A 153 -2.31 -21.15 4.86
N ASP A 154 -1.36 -21.72 5.60
CA ASP A 154 -1.47 -22.99 6.30
C ASP A 154 -2.29 -22.88 7.60
N LEU A 155 -3.37 -23.66 7.72
CA LEU A 155 -4.20 -23.70 8.93
C LEU A 155 -3.43 -24.14 10.19
N ASN A 156 -2.35 -24.89 9.99
CA ASN A 156 -1.56 -25.51 11.05
C ASN A 156 -0.22 -24.80 11.29
N LYS A 157 0.00 -23.61 10.71
CA LYS A 157 1.31 -22.92 10.68
C LYS A 157 2.05 -22.88 12.02
N GLN A 158 1.34 -22.65 13.13
CA GLN A 158 1.94 -22.56 14.48
C GLN A 158 1.69 -23.79 15.37
N SER A 159 0.67 -24.60 15.07
CA SER A 159 0.11 -25.57 16.03
C SER A 159 0.10 -27.02 15.53
N GLY A 160 0.33 -27.25 14.23
CA GLY A 160 0.17 -28.57 13.64
C GLY A 160 1.48 -29.35 13.48
N LEU A 161 1.36 -30.67 13.54
CA LEU A 161 2.46 -31.61 13.24
C LEU A 161 2.79 -31.69 11.74
N TRP A 162 1.87 -31.25 10.90
CA TRP A 162 1.96 -31.22 9.45
C TRP A 162 1.16 -30.03 8.91
N SER A 163 1.46 -29.62 7.69
CA SER A 163 0.72 -28.55 7.01
C SER A 163 -0.68 -29.00 6.64
N LEU A 164 -1.66 -28.12 6.80
CA LEU A 164 -3.05 -28.37 6.50
C LEU A 164 -3.57 -27.23 5.63
N ASN A 165 -3.79 -27.52 4.35
CA ASN A 165 -4.11 -26.51 3.34
C ASN A 165 -5.56 -26.64 2.89
N ILE A 166 -6.19 -25.49 2.67
CA ILE A 166 -7.50 -25.40 2.02
C ILE A 166 -7.28 -25.35 0.51
N TYR A 167 -7.98 -26.20 -0.23
CA TYR A 167 -8.07 -26.19 -1.68
C TYR A 167 -9.50 -25.91 -2.08
N TYR A 168 -9.69 -25.10 -3.12
CA TYR A 168 -11.01 -24.86 -3.68
C TYR A 168 -10.94 -24.76 -5.19
N ARG A 169 -12.05 -25.04 -5.87
CA ARG A 169 -12.16 -24.93 -7.32
C ARG A 169 -13.00 -23.73 -7.68
N ARG A 170 -12.62 -23.04 -8.76
CA ARG A 170 -13.40 -21.94 -9.34
C ARG A 170 -13.88 -22.31 -10.73
N THR A 171 -15.12 -21.95 -11.02
CA THR A 171 -15.70 -22.14 -12.35
C THR A 171 -16.44 -20.89 -12.83
N ARG A 172 -16.38 -20.65 -14.15
CA ARG A 172 -17.21 -19.68 -14.87
C ARG A 172 -18.45 -20.33 -15.50
N ARG A 173 -18.54 -21.65 -15.42
CA ARG A 173 -19.66 -22.39 -16.00
C ARG A 173 -20.97 -22.03 -15.31
N LEU A 174 -21.99 -21.82 -16.12
CA LEU A 174 -23.28 -21.37 -15.63
C LEU A 174 -24.18 -22.51 -15.12
N ASP A 175 -23.82 -23.77 -15.41
CA ASP A 175 -24.64 -24.97 -15.21
C ASP A 175 -24.19 -25.84 -14.02
N ILE A 176 -23.25 -25.37 -13.20
CA ILE A 176 -22.73 -26.10 -12.03
C ILE A 176 -23.32 -25.51 -10.75
N PRO A 177 -23.78 -26.34 -9.80
CA PRO A 177 -24.15 -25.89 -8.45
C PRO A 177 -22.97 -25.24 -7.74
N LEU A 178 -23.19 -24.06 -7.16
CA LEU A 178 -22.14 -23.27 -6.54
C LEU A 178 -22.23 -23.26 -5.03
N VAL A 179 -21.09 -23.02 -4.37
CA VAL A 179 -21.04 -22.89 -2.92
C VAL A 179 -21.69 -21.58 -2.50
N THR A 180 -22.76 -21.71 -1.71
CA THR A 180 -23.52 -20.56 -1.20
C THR A 180 -23.23 -20.28 0.27
N ASP A 181 -22.83 -21.29 1.05
CA ASP A 181 -22.67 -21.12 2.49
C ASP A 181 -21.69 -22.11 3.13
N PHE A 182 -21.24 -21.79 4.34
CA PHE A 182 -20.28 -22.57 5.13
C PHE A 182 -20.75 -22.78 6.56
N GLN A 183 -20.41 -23.94 7.11
CA GLN A 183 -20.58 -24.21 8.53
C GLN A 183 -19.45 -25.09 9.04
N LEU A 184 -18.91 -24.75 10.22
CA LEU A 184 -17.96 -25.59 10.94
C LEU A 184 -18.71 -26.35 12.04
N LEU A 185 -18.67 -27.68 11.96
CA LEU A 185 -19.39 -28.54 12.90
C LEU A 185 -18.49 -29.62 13.52
N PRO A 186 -18.67 -29.95 14.81
CA PRO A 186 -18.01 -31.09 15.44
C PRO A 186 -18.30 -32.42 14.71
N ALA A 187 -17.44 -33.42 14.91
CA ALA A 187 -17.52 -34.72 14.23
C ALA A 187 -18.88 -35.45 14.33
N GLY A 188 -19.64 -35.22 15.40
CA GLY A 188 -20.94 -35.85 15.66
C GLY A 188 -22.15 -35.03 15.23
N GLU A 189 -21.95 -33.82 14.71
CA GLU A 189 -23.03 -32.92 14.31
C GLU A 189 -23.20 -32.87 12.79
N SER A 190 -24.37 -32.44 12.34
CA SER A 190 -24.68 -32.28 10.92
C SER A 190 -25.54 -31.03 10.71
N PRO A 191 -25.43 -30.36 9.56
CA PRO A 191 -26.20 -29.15 9.29
C PRO A 191 -27.71 -29.42 9.34
N THR A 192 -28.46 -28.47 9.87
CA THR A 192 -29.93 -28.50 9.88
C THR A 192 -30.48 -27.35 9.04
N PRO A 193 -31.44 -27.59 8.12
CA PRO A 193 -32.07 -28.89 7.83
C PRO A 193 -31.23 -29.77 6.90
N LEU A 194 -31.22 -31.09 7.17
CA LEU A 194 -30.54 -32.13 6.38
C LEU A 194 -31.07 -32.27 4.94
N THR A 195 -32.18 -31.61 4.60
CA THR A 195 -32.77 -31.60 3.26
C THR A 195 -31.97 -30.77 2.27
N ASP A 196 -31.16 -29.84 2.76
CA ASP A 196 -30.33 -29.00 1.93
C ASP A 196 -29.07 -29.77 1.48
N PRO A 197 -28.55 -29.52 0.27
CA PRO A 197 -27.42 -30.26 -0.30
C PRO A 197 -26.08 -29.80 0.30
N TRP A 198 -25.88 -30.13 1.58
CA TRP A 198 -24.65 -29.93 2.32
C TRP A 198 -23.63 -31.03 2.02
N VAL A 199 -22.39 -30.63 1.78
CA VAL A 199 -21.27 -31.53 1.54
C VAL A 199 -20.29 -31.41 2.70
N LYS A 200 -19.96 -32.54 3.32
CA LYS A 200 -18.92 -32.65 4.36
C LYS A 200 -17.55 -32.76 3.69
N VAL A 201 -16.58 -31.96 4.12
CA VAL A 201 -15.19 -32.13 3.73
C VAL A 201 -14.58 -33.32 4.46
N ASP A 202 -13.81 -34.15 3.74
CA ASP A 202 -13.29 -35.43 4.24
C ASP A 202 -12.37 -35.29 5.47
N HIS A 203 -11.53 -34.26 5.47
CA HIS A 203 -10.58 -34.00 6.55
C HIS A 203 -11.10 -32.95 7.54
N SER A 204 -10.75 -33.15 8.81
CA SER A 204 -10.98 -32.15 9.86
C SER A 204 -10.13 -30.91 9.60
N VAL A 205 -10.69 -29.72 9.79
CA VAL A 205 -9.92 -28.45 9.74
C VAL A 205 -8.95 -28.31 10.92
N ARG A 206 -9.03 -29.19 11.91
CA ARG A 206 -8.10 -29.30 13.06
C ARG A 206 -7.17 -30.51 12.97
N ASP A 207 -7.10 -31.18 11.82
CA ASP A 207 -6.26 -32.36 11.66
C ASP A 207 -4.78 -32.01 11.87
N GLY A 208 -4.16 -32.59 12.88
CA GLY A 208 -2.76 -32.32 13.25
C GLY A 208 -2.57 -31.35 14.42
N VAL A 209 -3.64 -30.70 14.91
CA VAL A 209 -3.61 -29.86 16.11
C VAL A 209 -3.78 -30.71 17.37
N MET A 210 -2.74 -30.78 18.21
CA MET A 210 -2.77 -31.60 19.41
C MET A 210 -3.82 -31.13 20.43
N ARG A 211 -4.49 -32.08 21.09
CA ARG A 211 -5.43 -31.85 22.21
C ARG A 211 -6.64 -30.97 21.85
N THR A 212 -7.11 -31.03 20.61
CA THR A 212 -8.33 -30.36 20.18
C THR A 212 -9.29 -31.36 19.53
N ASP A 213 -10.60 -31.17 19.78
CA ASP A 213 -11.62 -32.02 19.16
C ASP A 213 -11.77 -31.69 17.67
N PRO A 214 -11.95 -32.71 16.81
CA PRO A 214 -12.06 -32.52 15.36
C PRO A 214 -13.33 -31.75 14.98
N ILE A 215 -13.15 -30.79 14.09
CA ILE A 215 -14.22 -30.00 13.47
C ILE A 215 -14.14 -30.19 11.96
N TYR A 216 -15.28 -30.35 11.32
CA TYR A 216 -15.39 -30.55 9.87
C TYR A 216 -16.02 -29.32 9.23
N LEU A 217 -15.47 -28.95 8.08
CA LEU A 217 -16.07 -27.96 7.20
C LEU A 217 -17.21 -28.62 6.42
N TRP A 218 -18.37 -28.00 6.50
CA TRP A 218 -19.52 -28.27 5.65
C TRP A 218 -19.75 -27.08 4.75
N TYR A 219 -19.97 -27.32 3.47
CA TYR A 219 -20.38 -26.27 2.54
C TYR A 219 -21.68 -26.65 1.86
N ARG A 220 -22.53 -25.65 1.66
CA ARG A 220 -23.82 -25.81 0.99
C ARG A 220 -23.66 -25.52 -0.48
N THR A 221 -24.14 -26.42 -1.32
CA THR A 221 -24.28 -26.16 -2.76
C THR A 221 -25.66 -25.59 -3.05
N GLY A 222 -25.75 -24.60 -3.93
CA GLY A 222 -26.99 -23.89 -4.23
C GLY A 222 -27.46 -24.11 -5.67
N LYS A 223 -28.24 -23.14 -6.16
CA LYS A 223 -28.66 -23.08 -7.55
C LYS A 223 -27.46 -22.92 -8.49
N THR A 224 -27.69 -23.15 -9.78
CA THR A 224 -26.72 -22.81 -10.83
C THR A 224 -26.77 -21.31 -11.16
N LEU A 225 -25.73 -20.73 -11.76
CA LEU A 225 -25.75 -19.30 -12.14
C LEU A 225 -26.88 -18.94 -13.12
N ARG A 226 -27.35 -19.92 -13.93
CA ARG A 226 -28.51 -19.73 -14.83
C ARG A 226 -29.81 -19.47 -14.09
N GLU A 227 -29.94 -20.03 -12.90
CA GLU A 227 -31.18 -20.02 -12.10
C GLU A 227 -31.20 -18.90 -11.06
N MET A 228 -30.08 -18.19 -10.88
CA MET A 228 -29.92 -17.15 -9.87
C MET A 228 -30.27 -15.75 -10.40
N SER A 229 -30.94 -14.96 -9.56
CA SER A 229 -31.14 -13.53 -9.78
C SER A 229 -29.82 -12.74 -9.67
N ALA A 230 -29.84 -11.46 -10.03
CA ALA A 230 -28.67 -10.59 -9.90
C ALA A 230 -28.24 -10.42 -8.43
N GLU A 231 -29.22 -10.31 -7.52
CA GLU A 231 -29.01 -10.17 -6.08
C GLU A 231 -28.42 -11.47 -5.48
N GLU A 232 -28.95 -12.63 -5.89
CA GLU A 232 -28.41 -13.93 -5.47
C GLU A 232 -26.95 -14.10 -5.90
N LYS A 233 -26.59 -13.62 -7.11
CA LYS A 233 -25.21 -13.66 -7.62
C LYS A 233 -24.23 -12.80 -6.80
N GLN A 234 -24.71 -11.72 -6.20
CA GLN A 234 -23.91 -10.85 -5.32
C GLN A 234 -23.66 -11.46 -3.94
N GLN A 235 -24.45 -12.43 -3.50
CA GLN A 235 -24.29 -13.07 -2.18
C GLN A 235 -23.45 -14.35 -2.20
N LEU A 236 -23.05 -14.80 -3.40
CA LEU A 236 -22.24 -16.00 -3.57
C LEU A 236 -20.82 -15.84 -3.04
N VAL A 237 -20.26 -16.94 -2.57
CA VAL A 237 -18.86 -17.00 -2.15
C VAL A 237 -17.96 -16.89 -3.39
N THR A 238 -17.10 -15.89 -3.37
CA THR A 238 -16.13 -15.61 -4.45
C THR A 238 -14.72 -16.05 -4.06
N GLU A 239 -14.37 -15.97 -2.77
CA GLU A 239 -13.00 -16.20 -2.32
C GLU A 239 -12.94 -16.79 -0.91
N VAL A 240 -11.91 -17.58 -0.65
CA VAL A 240 -11.60 -18.20 0.66
C VAL A 240 -10.16 -17.87 1.05
N ASP A 241 -9.97 -17.54 2.32
CA ASP A 241 -8.71 -17.07 2.88
C ASP A 241 -8.58 -17.49 4.35
N VAL A 242 -7.40 -17.35 4.94
CA VAL A 242 -7.13 -17.67 6.35
C VAL A 242 -6.66 -16.41 7.05
N LEU A 243 -7.15 -16.15 8.25
CA LEU A 243 -6.65 -15.06 9.10
C LEU A 243 -5.96 -15.66 10.32
N TYR A 244 -4.80 -15.09 10.67
CA TYR A 244 -4.15 -15.38 11.94
C TYR A 244 -4.39 -14.22 12.91
N GLY A 245 -4.63 -14.53 14.18
CA GLY A 245 -5.01 -13.56 15.19
C GLY A 245 -6.51 -13.30 15.29
N GLU A 246 -6.89 -12.68 16.40
CA GLU A 246 -8.28 -12.47 16.81
C GLU A 246 -8.93 -11.21 16.19
N ASP A 247 -8.13 -10.37 15.55
CA ASP A 247 -8.56 -9.07 15.01
C ASP A 247 -9.39 -9.18 13.73
N ARG A 248 -9.82 -8.05 13.15
CA ARG A 248 -10.73 -8.05 11.99
C ARG A 248 -10.11 -8.74 10.75
N PRO A 249 -10.93 -9.42 9.92
CA PRO A 249 -10.46 -9.97 8.66
C PRO A 249 -10.15 -8.87 7.63
N TRP A 250 -9.48 -9.25 6.54
CA TRP A 250 -9.21 -8.35 5.41
C TRP A 250 -10.49 -7.69 4.87
N TYR A 251 -10.37 -6.50 4.28
CA TYR A 251 -11.53 -5.76 3.79
C TYR A 251 -12.42 -6.62 2.86
N GLY A 252 -13.72 -6.64 3.20
CA GLY A 252 -14.75 -7.39 2.50
C GLY A 252 -14.87 -8.88 2.88
N PHE A 253 -13.93 -9.43 3.65
CA PHE A 253 -14.02 -10.80 4.16
C PHE A 253 -14.80 -10.88 5.48
N GLU A 254 -15.36 -12.05 5.74
CA GLU A 254 -16.10 -12.40 6.94
C GLU A 254 -15.42 -13.60 7.63
N LYS A 255 -15.43 -13.65 8.96
CA LYS A 255 -14.91 -14.79 9.72
C LYS A 255 -15.95 -15.90 9.78
N LEU A 256 -15.49 -17.14 9.61
CA LEU A 256 -16.30 -18.33 9.85
C LEU A 256 -16.12 -18.76 11.31
N GLU A 257 -17.23 -18.86 12.04
CA GLU A 257 -17.25 -19.31 13.43
C GLU A 257 -17.48 -20.83 13.55
N PRO A 258 -16.90 -21.50 14.57
CA PRO A 258 -15.92 -20.98 15.54
C PRO A 258 -14.49 -20.95 14.96
N ALA A 259 -13.54 -20.35 15.70
CA ALA A 259 -12.12 -20.40 15.35
C ALA A 259 -11.64 -21.85 15.11
N ILE A 260 -10.86 -22.05 14.06
CA ILE A 260 -10.26 -23.35 13.73
C ILE A 260 -9.29 -23.73 14.84
N THR A 261 -8.35 -22.85 15.17
CA THR A 261 -7.48 -23.00 16.33
C THR A 261 -7.80 -21.86 17.29
N PRO A 262 -8.24 -22.14 18.53
CA PRO A 262 -8.46 -21.08 19.51
C PRO A 262 -7.12 -20.50 19.99
N GLU A 263 -7.12 -19.21 20.31
CA GLU A 263 -5.96 -18.52 20.89
C GLU A 263 -5.48 -19.22 22.17
N GLN A 264 -4.16 -19.35 22.32
CA GLN A 264 -3.50 -19.67 23.58
C GLN A 264 -2.51 -18.56 23.86
N GLU A 265 -2.87 -17.66 24.78
CA GLU A 265 -2.11 -16.45 25.09
C GLU A 265 -0.60 -16.73 25.28
N GLY A 266 0.22 -15.97 24.54
CA GLY A 266 1.69 -16.09 24.57
C GLY A 266 2.26 -17.35 23.92
N ARG A 267 1.42 -18.19 23.29
CA ARG A 267 1.85 -19.46 22.69
C ARG A 267 1.34 -19.70 21.28
N LEU A 268 0.05 -19.52 21.03
CA LEU A 268 -0.58 -19.77 19.74
C LEU A 268 -1.57 -18.66 19.41
N GLU A 269 -1.44 -18.11 18.22
CA GLU A 269 -2.44 -17.19 17.68
C GLU A 269 -3.66 -17.98 17.20
N SER A 270 -4.83 -17.36 17.28
CA SER A 270 -6.04 -17.97 16.75
C SER A 270 -5.96 -18.10 15.23
N VAL A 271 -6.52 -19.18 14.68
CA VAL A 271 -6.61 -19.38 13.23
C VAL A 271 -8.08 -19.37 12.82
N TRP A 272 -8.42 -18.52 11.87
CA TRP A 272 -9.78 -18.35 11.36
C TRP A 272 -9.82 -18.65 9.87
N MET A 273 -10.83 -19.40 9.42
CA MET A 273 -11.20 -19.40 8.01
C MET A 273 -12.02 -18.13 7.75
N THR A 274 -11.69 -17.45 6.66
CA THR A 274 -12.37 -16.25 6.21
C THR A 274 -12.83 -16.43 4.78
N TYR A 275 -13.93 -15.79 4.41
CA TYR A 275 -14.47 -15.89 3.06
C TYR A 275 -15.08 -14.57 2.62
N ARG A 276 -15.16 -14.35 1.31
CA ARG A 276 -15.77 -13.16 0.72
C ARG A 276 -17.05 -13.54 -0.02
N ARG A 277 -18.12 -12.78 0.24
CA ARG A 277 -19.36 -12.84 -0.53
C ARG A 277 -19.40 -11.68 -1.52
N GLY A 278 -19.67 -12.01 -2.78
CA GLY A 278 -19.76 -11.03 -3.85
C GLY A 278 -18.46 -10.30 -4.13
N VAL A 279 -18.61 -9.17 -4.82
CA VAL A 279 -17.55 -8.19 -5.04
C VAL A 279 -17.86 -7.01 -4.14
N LYS A 280 -16.98 -6.77 -3.16
CA LYS A 280 -17.04 -5.56 -2.34
C LYS A 280 -15.92 -4.65 -2.87
N PRO A 281 -16.22 -3.69 -3.77
CA PRO A 281 -15.19 -2.82 -4.33
C PRO A 281 -14.55 -2.02 -3.20
N VAL A 282 -13.23 -1.90 -3.24
CA VAL A 282 -12.47 -1.14 -2.25
C VAL A 282 -12.74 0.35 -2.49
N PRO A 283 -13.21 1.11 -1.48
CA PRO A 283 -13.38 2.55 -1.60
C PRO A 283 -12.05 3.23 -1.91
N LYS A 284 -12.01 4.00 -3.00
CA LYS A 284 -10.82 4.78 -3.39
C LYS A 284 -10.75 6.08 -2.59
N ALA A 285 -9.53 6.52 -2.31
CA ALA A 285 -9.32 7.83 -1.69
C ALA A 285 -9.77 8.96 -2.64
N PRO A 286 -10.52 9.96 -2.16
CA PRO A 286 -10.72 11.18 -2.93
C PRO A 286 -9.36 11.87 -3.18
N PRO A 287 -9.22 12.64 -4.28
CA PRO A 287 -8.05 13.46 -4.49
C PRO A 287 -7.81 14.43 -3.32
N LEU A 288 -6.56 14.62 -2.92
CA LEU A 288 -6.22 15.53 -1.82
C LEU A 288 -6.47 16.98 -2.23
N HIS A 289 -7.23 17.70 -1.41
CA HIS A 289 -7.56 19.09 -1.65
C HIS A 289 -7.57 19.90 -0.34
N PHE A 290 -7.31 21.20 -0.47
CA PHE A 290 -7.54 22.15 0.62
C PHE A 290 -9.04 22.34 0.85
N SER A 291 -9.41 22.74 2.06
CA SER A 291 -10.75 23.29 2.32
C SER A 291 -10.96 24.62 1.59
N LYS A 292 -12.22 25.05 1.44
CA LYS A 292 -12.57 26.37 0.87
C LYS A 292 -12.03 27.55 1.67
N ASP A 293 -11.64 27.31 2.93
CA ASP A 293 -10.98 28.29 3.79
C ASP A 293 -9.44 28.30 3.62
N GLY A 294 -8.89 27.46 2.73
CA GLY A 294 -7.45 27.35 2.50
C GLY A 294 -6.70 26.58 3.59
N ARG A 295 -7.38 25.71 4.35
CA ARG A 295 -6.80 24.83 5.38
C ARG A 295 -6.70 23.38 4.92
N PHE A 296 -5.62 22.71 5.32
CA PHE A 296 -5.38 21.28 5.13
C PHE A 296 -4.60 20.73 6.31
N LYS A 297 -5.07 19.65 6.93
CA LYS A 297 -4.48 19.07 8.15
C LYS A 297 -3.93 17.68 7.89
N VAL A 298 -2.66 17.47 8.25
CA VAL A 298 -1.96 16.18 8.20
C VAL A 298 -1.70 15.67 9.62
N LEU A 299 -2.15 14.45 9.93
CA LEU A 299 -1.81 13.76 11.17
C LEU A 299 -0.71 12.72 10.88
N GLN A 300 0.46 12.91 11.49
CA GLN A 300 1.55 11.93 11.42
C GLN A 300 1.44 10.96 12.59
N ILE A 301 1.38 9.66 12.27
CA ILE A 301 1.36 8.55 13.21
C ILE A 301 2.62 7.72 12.96
N ALA A 302 3.45 7.53 13.97
CA ALA A 302 4.70 6.80 13.85
C ALA A 302 4.73 5.59 14.81
N ASP A 303 5.45 4.55 14.40
CA ASP A 303 5.90 3.46 15.27
C ASP A 303 4.73 2.75 15.96
N LEU A 304 3.83 2.17 15.16
CA LEU A 304 2.66 1.46 15.68
C LEU A 304 3.02 0.10 16.27
N HIS A 305 3.99 -0.60 15.70
CA HIS A 305 4.48 -1.89 16.20
C HIS A 305 3.36 -2.92 16.39
N TYR A 306 2.48 -3.08 15.40
CA TYR A 306 1.37 -4.06 15.50
C TYR A 306 1.89 -5.48 15.28
N SER A 307 1.28 -6.44 15.96
CA SER A 307 1.64 -7.86 15.91
C SER A 307 0.52 -8.70 15.28
N VAL A 308 0.76 -9.98 14.98
CA VAL A 308 -0.33 -10.89 14.59
C VAL A 308 -1.27 -11.14 15.78
N SER A 309 -0.70 -11.21 16.98
CA SER A 309 -1.44 -11.29 18.24
C SER A 309 -2.12 -9.96 18.57
N ARG A 310 -2.84 -9.91 19.69
CA ARG A 310 -3.41 -8.67 20.24
C ARG A 310 -2.36 -7.65 20.72
N GLY A 311 -1.07 -7.96 20.57
CA GLY A 311 0.04 -7.12 20.99
C GLY A 311 0.32 -7.21 22.49
N SER A 312 1.58 -7.01 22.86
CA SER A 312 2.02 -6.90 24.25
C SER A 312 2.35 -5.45 24.57
N CYS A 313 1.82 -4.95 25.69
CA CYS A 313 2.10 -3.61 26.12
C CYS A 313 3.57 -3.47 26.53
N ARG A 314 4.23 -2.42 26.03
CA ARG A 314 5.62 -2.10 26.37
C ARG A 314 5.68 -0.73 27.00
N ASP A 315 6.46 -0.61 28.07
CA ASP A 315 6.80 0.65 28.73
C ASP A 315 5.60 1.57 29.03
N THR A 316 4.50 1.00 29.52
CA THR A 316 3.28 1.73 29.92
C THR A 316 3.06 1.65 31.42
N THR A 317 2.40 2.66 31.99
CA THR A 317 1.97 2.69 33.40
C THR A 317 0.59 2.07 33.61
N ILE A 318 -0.08 1.65 32.54
CA ILE A 318 -1.39 1.00 32.59
C ILE A 318 -1.24 -0.42 33.18
N GLU A 319 -1.94 -0.70 34.27
CA GLU A 319 -2.02 -2.04 34.86
C GLU A 319 -3.48 -2.40 35.23
N PRO A 320 -4.02 -3.55 34.77
CA PRO A 320 -3.43 -4.48 33.81
C PRO A 320 -3.53 -3.93 32.38
N CYS A 321 -2.42 -3.96 31.64
CA CYS A 321 -2.44 -3.68 30.20
C CYS A 321 -2.50 -4.99 29.44
N ALA A 322 -3.60 -5.21 28.71
CA ALA A 322 -3.80 -6.36 27.84
C ALA A 322 -4.27 -5.87 26.47
N SER A 323 -3.84 -6.56 25.41
CA SER A 323 -4.21 -6.23 24.02
C SER A 323 -3.79 -4.81 23.59
N SER A 324 -2.48 -4.54 23.58
CA SER A 324 -1.95 -3.21 23.27
C SER A 324 -2.43 -2.66 21.93
N ASP A 325 -2.58 -3.51 20.90
CA ASP A 325 -3.01 -3.07 19.57
C ASP A 325 -4.46 -2.54 19.61
N ASN A 326 -5.33 -3.11 20.44
CA ASN A 326 -6.71 -2.64 20.64
C ASN A 326 -6.76 -1.31 21.40
N LEU A 327 -5.91 -1.15 22.40
CA LEU A 327 -5.76 0.11 23.13
C LEU A 327 -5.23 1.19 22.20
N THR A 328 -4.25 0.88 21.35
CA THR A 328 -3.72 1.81 20.35
C THR A 328 -4.81 2.19 19.35
N ASN A 329 -5.58 1.24 18.80
CA ASN A 329 -6.69 1.57 17.89
C ASN A 329 -7.73 2.51 18.54
N THR A 330 -8.02 2.32 19.83
CA THR A 330 -8.93 3.19 20.59
C THR A 330 -8.35 4.61 20.73
N LEU A 331 -7.07 4.70 21.08
CA LEU A 331 -6.34 5.98 21.19
C LEU A 331 -6.29 6.71 19.84
N LEU A 332 -5.94 6.00 18.76
CA LEU A 332 -5.94 6.54 17.41
C LEU A 332 -7.32 7.08 17.03
N GLY A 333 -8.38 6.32 17.32
CA GLY A 333 -9.75 6.76 17.08
C GLY A 333 -10.07 8.09 17.78
N GLN A 334 -9.73 8.20 19.07
CA GLN A 334 -9.94 9.43 19.84
C GLN A 334 -9.17 10.62 19.26
N VAL A 335 -7.89 10.43 18.92
CA VAL A 335 -7.05 11.52 18.38
C VAL A 335 -7.55 11.96 17.01
N ILE A 336 -7.96 11.03 16.15
CA ILE A 336 -8.53 11.35 14.84
C ILE A 336 -9.86 12.09 14.98
N ASP A 337 -10.71 11.71 15.94
CA ASP A 337 -12.01 12.37 16.17
C ASP A 337 -11.85 13.81 16.69
N GLU A 338 -10.84 14.03 17.53
CA GLU A 338 -10.48 15.36 18.07
C GLU A 338 -9.81 16.25 17.01
N GLU A 339 -8.86 15.70 16.25
CA GLU A 339 -8.09 16.47 15.28
C GLU A 339 -8.79 16.67 13.94
N LYS A 340 -9.57 15.70 13.49
CA LYS A 340 -10.23 15.66 12.18
C LYS A 340 -9.25 15.99 11.03
N PRO A 341 -8.21 15.17 10.82
CA PRO A 341 -7.24 15.38 9.76
C PRO A 341 -7.86 15.11 8.38
N ASP A 342 -7.36 15.82 7.37
CA ASP A 342 -7.68 15.60 5.95
C ASP A 342 -6.83 14.48 5.34
N LEU A 343 -5.65 14.22 5.93
CA LEU A 343 -4.73 13.14 5.57
C LEU A 343 -4.05 12.57 6.81
N VAL A 344 -3.92 11.24 6.85
CA VAL A 344 -3.06 10.54 7.83
C VAL A 344 -1.80 10.02 7.15
N VAL A 345 -0.64 10.27 7.75
CA VAL A 345 0.65 9.75 7.29
C VAL A 345 1.20 8.77 8.33
N PHE A 346 1.31 7.49 7.97
CA PHE A 346 1.98 6.49 8.77
C PHE A 346 3.48 6.51 8.46
N SER A 347 4.31 7.01 9.38
CA SER A 347 5.73 7.27 9.15
C SER A 347 6.68 6.09 9.49
N GLY A 348 6.28 4.87 9.18
CA GLY A 348 7.06 3.63 9.33
C GLY A 348 6.83 2.87 10.64
N ASP A 349 7.33 1.64 10.66
CA ASP A 349 7.17 0.64 11.73
C ASP A 349 5.69 0.41 12.06
N GLN A 350 4.89 0.14 11.03
CA GLN A 350 3.51 -0.29 11.23
C GLN A 350 3.45 -1.70 11.83
N LEU A 351 4.38 -2.57 11.41
CA LEU A 351 4.59 -3.92 11.92
C LEU A 351 5.71 -3.89 12.98
N ASN A 352 5.54 -4.67 14.04
CA ASN A 352 6.51 -4.73 15.15
C ASN A 352 7.82 -5.45 14.82
N GLY A 353 7.87 -6.23 13.73
CA GLY A 353 8.98 -7.14 13.48
C GLY A 353 9.16 -8.14 14.63
N GLN A 354 10.43 -8.43 14.94
CA GLN A 354 10.85 -9.16 16.14
C GLN A 354 10.18 -10.54 16.36
N GLY A 355 9.79 -11.20 15.28
CA GLY A 355 9.12 -12.51 15.28
C GLY A 355 7.62 -12.47 15.60
N THR A 356 7.04 -11.29 15.79
CA THR A 356 5.63 -11.11 16.21
C THR A 356 4.70 -10.68 15.09
N SER A 357 5.24 -10.11 14.00
CA SER A 357 4.53 -9.75 12.77
C SER A 357 4.86 -10.70 11.62
N TRP A 358 5.04 -12.00 11.92
CA TRP A 358 5.40 -13.06 10.96
C TRP A 358 4.40 -13.25 9.81
N ASP A 359 3.23 -12.63 9.92
CA ASP A 359 2.22 -12.58 8.87
C ASP A 359 1.75 -11.13 8.59
N PRO A 360 2.39 -10.42 7.65
CA PRO A 360 2.08 -9.03 7.34
C PRO A 360 0.61 -8.81 6.97
N LYS A 361 0.01 -9.72 6.21
CA LYS A 361 -1.39 -9.59 5.77
C LYS A 361 -2.38 -9.48 6.94
N SER A 362 -2.23 -10.27 8.00
CA SER A 362 -3.11 -10.18 9.18
C SER A 362 -2.91 -8.87 9.93
N VAL A 363 -1.68 -8.35 9.99
CA VAL A 363 -1.37 -7.07 10.63
C VAL A 363 -1.89 -5.88 9.81
N LEU A 364 -1.68 -5.92 8.49
CA LEU A 364 -2.13 -4.89 7.56
C LEU A 364 -3.66 -4.79 7.50
N ALA A 365 -4.39 -5.88 7.79
CA ALA A 365 -5.85 -5.85 7.89
C ALA A 365 -6.36 -4.95 9.03
N LYS A 366 -5.55 -4.74 10.09
CA LYS A 366 -5.96 -4.05 11.32
C LYS A 366 -5.31 -2.68 11.57
N PHE A 367 -4.10 -2.40 11.07
CA PHE A 367 -3.39 -1.15 11.42
C PHE A 367 -4.12 0.13 10.98
N ALA A 368 -4.72 0.11 9.79
CA ALA A 368 -5.40 1.29 9.22
C ALA A 368 -6.90 1.36 9.58
N THR A 369 -7.39 0.50 10.48
CA THR A 369 -8.83 0.43 10.86
C THR A 369 -9.40 1.79 11.26
N ALA A 370 -8.73 2.48 12.19
CA ALA A 370 -9.19 3.75 12.73
C ALA A 370 -9.40 4.83 11.66
N VAL A 371 -8.58 4.80 10.60
CA VAL A 371 -8.60 5.77 9.51
C VAL A 371 -9.58 5.36 8.41
N THR A 372 -9.55 4.07 8.03
CA THR A 372 -10.41 3.51 6.97
C THR A 372 -11.89 3.56 7.34
N ASP A 373 -12.24 3.30 8.60
CA ASP A 373 -13.64 3.33 9.07
C ASP A 373 -14.21 4.77 9.10
N ARG A 374 -13.34 5.78 9.13
CA ARG A 374 -13.72 7.21 9.08
C ARG A 374 -13.69 7.81 7.69
N GLY A 375 -13.28 7.04 6.67
CA GLY A 375 -13.20 7.51 5.29
C GLY A 375 -12.08 8.51 5.03
N ILE A 376 -11.03 8.50 5.86
CA ILE A 376 -9.93 9.45 5.75
C ILE A 376 -8.85 8.86 4.82
N PRO A 377 -8.36 9.63 3.83
CA PRO A 377 -7.21 9.23 3.02
C PRO A 377 -5.96 9.01 3.88
N TRP A 378 -5.15 8.02 3.54
CA TRP A 378 -3.89 7.79 4.23
C TRP A 378 -2.75 7.39 3.30
N ALA A 379 -1.55 7.79 3.71
CA ALA A 379 -0.28 7.44 3.09
C ALA A 379 0.60 6.71 4.11
N ALA A 380 1.52 5.88 3.63
CA ALA A 380 2.43 5.13 4.48
C ALA A 380 3.82 5.03 3.83
N ILE A 381 4.83 5.00 4.68
CA ILE A 381 6.22 4.66 4.35
C ILE A 381 6.65 3.49 5.22
N PHE A 382 7.65 2.74 4.77
CA PHE A 382 8.22 1.65 5.54
C PHE A 382 9.24 2.15 6.55
N GLY A 383 9.29 1.47 7.69
CA GLY A 383 10.36 1.50 8.66
C GLY A 383 11.24 0.27 8.60
N ASN A 384 12.16 0.17 9.57
CA ASN A 384 13.13 -0.91 9.61
C ASN A 384 12.54 -2.23 10.12
N HIS A 385 11.47 -2.19 10.92
CA HIS A 385 10.80 -3.39 11.43
C HIS A 385 9.86 -4.05 10.41
N ASP A 386 9.35 -3.28 9.45
CA ASP A 386 8.31 -3.74 8.53
C ASP A 386 8.77 -4.89 7.61
N GLU A 387 10.07 -5.05 7.39
CA GLU A 387 10.66 -6.12 6.57
C GLU A 387 11.43 -7.16 7.39
N GLU A 388 11.42 -7.08 8.73
CA GLU A 388 12.15 -8.06 9.56
C GLU A 388 11.60 -9.47 9.44
N ASN A 389 10.29 -9.60 9.24
CA ASN A 389 9.60 -10.87 9.18
C ASN A 389 8.51 -10.89 8.11
N GLY A 390 8.30 -12.07 7.54
CA GLY A 390 7.18 -12.32 6.62
C GLY A 390 7.46 -11.89 5.19
N ASP A 391 6.48 -11.24 4.57
CA ASP A 391 6.48 -10.83 3.17
C ASP A 391 7.41 -9.64 2.91
N VAL A 392 8.02 -9.61 1.72
CA VAL A 392 8.86 -8.49 1.25
C VAL A 392 8.03 -7.21 1.05
N LYS A 393 8.67 -6.04 1.15
CA LYS A 393 8.00 -4.72 1.00
C LYS A 393 7.15 -4.61 -0.27
N GLU A 394 7.56 -5.22 -1.38
CA GLU A 394 6.80 -5.20 -2.64
C GLU A 394 5.41 -5.82 -2.53
N GLU A 395 5.28 -6.94 -1.83
CA GLU A 395 3.98 -7.59 -1.63
C GLU A 395 3.14 -6.80 -0.62
N GLN A 396 3.78 -6.25 0.43
CA GLN A 396 3.11 -5.38 1.39
C GLN A 396 2.53 -4.12 0.73
N VAL A 397 3.22 -3.49 -0.23
CA VAL A 397 2.66 -2.37 -0.99
C VAL A 397 1.43 -2.79 -1.77
N ARG A 398 1.44 -3.95 -2.44
CA ARG A 398 0.25 -4.44 -3.16
C ARG A 398 -0.93 -4.66 -2.21
N MET A 399 -0.65 -5.17 -1.01
CA MET A 399 -1.65 -5.31 0.04
C MET A 399 -2.19 -3.95 0.50
N MET A 400 -1.31 -2.98 0.77
CA MET A 400 -1.70 -1.62 1.17
C MET A 400 -2.54 -0.91 0.10
N GLN A 401 -2.18 -1.05 -1.18
CA GLN A 401 -2.95 -0.53 -2.31
C GLN A 401 -4.36 -1.12 -2.42
N ALA A 402 -4.55 -2.34 -1.90
CA ALA A 402 -5.84 -3.03 -1.87
C ALA A 402 -6.68 -2.71 -0.62
N LEU A 403 -6.24 -1.76 0.22
CA LEU A 403 -7.00 -1.29 1.38
C LEU A 403 -7.79 -0.01 1.07
N PRO A 404 -8.94 0.21 1.76
CA PRO A 404 -9.75 1.42 1.56
C PRO A 404 -8.96 2.70 1.81
N TYR A 405 -9.20 3.72 0.99
CA TYR A 405 -8.64 5.07 1.14
C TYR A 405 -7.10 5.15 1.15
N SER A 406 -6.41 4.12 0.65
CA SER A 406 -4.95 4.13 0.52
C SER A 406 -4.49 5.02 -0.63
N LEU A 407 -3.44 5.82 -0.37
CA LEU A 407 -2.70 6.61 -1.36
C LEU A 407 -1.28 6.06 -1.58
N VAL A 408 -0.98 4.87 -1.06
CA VAL A 408 0.35 4.27 -1.19
C VAL A 408 0.63 3.88 -2.63
N GLU A 409 1.78 4.26 -3.14
CA GLU A 409 2.27 3.84 -4.45
C GLU A 409 3.58 3.09 -4.33
N ARG A 410 3.81 2.11 -5.22
CA ARG A 410 5.09 1.38 -5.26
C ARG A 410 6.26 2.30 -5.58
N GLY A 411 6.05 3.31 -6.41
CA GLY A 411 7.12 4.09 -7.01
C GLY A 411 7.85 3.39 -8.15
N PRO A 412 8.87 4.05 -8.72
CA PRO A 412 9.68 3.52 -9.82
C PRO A 412 10.36 2.18 -9.48
N LYS A 413 10.66 1.36 -10.49
CA LYS A 413 11.30 0.04 -10.33
C LYS A 413 12.83 0.11 -10.31
N ASP A 414 13.36 1.22 -10.78
CA ASP A 414 14.76 1.49 -11.10
C ASP A 414 15.49 2.28 -10.02
N ILE A 415 14.82 2.55 -8.89
CA ILE A 415 15.41 3.23 -7.72
C ILE A 415 15.36 2.34 -6.48
N HIS A 416 16.25 2.59 -5.53
CA HIS A 416 16.33 1.85 -4.27
C HIS A 416 15.08 2.02 -3.41
N GLY A 417 14.74 0.94 -2.70
CA GLY A 417 13.57 0.87 -1.83
C GLY A 417 12.24 0.75 -2.57
N VAL A 418 11.16 0.61 -1.80
CA VAL A 418 9.79 0.47 -2.30
C VAL A 418 8.90 1.45 -1.55
N GLY A 419 8.01 2.16 -2.24
CA GLY A 419 7.20 3.20 -1.60
C GLY A 419 7.78 4.61 -1.73
N ASN A 420 8.56 4.86 -2.78
CA ASN A 420 9.00 6.20 -3.15
C ASN A 420 7.95 6.87 -4.06
N TYR A 421 7.20 7.85 -3.58
CA TYR A 421 6.12 8.49 -4.34
C TYR A 421 5.85 9.93 -3.90
N VAL A 422 5.04 10.65 -4.69
CA VAL A 422 4.72 12.05 -4.48
C VAL A 422 3.21 12.26 -4.53
N LEU A 423 2.66 12.86 -3.47
CA LEU A 423 1.27 13.28 -3.43
C LEU A 423 1.18 14.80 -3.56
N LYS A 424 0.20 15.26 -4.33
CA LYS A 424 -0.04 16.67 -4.61
C LYS A 424 -1.38 17.07 -4.03
N VAL A 425 -1.40 18.10 -3.19
CA VAL A 425 -2.64 18.66 -2.61
C VAL A 425 -3.05 19.87 -3.43
N LYS A 426 -4.30 19.86 -3.88
CA LYS A 426 -4.83 20.86 -4.83
C LYS A 426 -5.76 21.87 -4.16
N SER A 427 -5.97 22.99 -4.82
CA SER A 427 -6.91 24.02 -4.37
C SER A 427 -8.37 23.55 -4.46
N ALA A 428 -9.21 24.12 -3.60
CA ALA A 428 -10.65 23.80 -3.52
C ALA A 428 -11.47 24.40 -4.67
N ASP A 429 -10.90 25.34 -5.42
CA ASP A 429 -11.57 25.97 -6.55
C ASP A 429 -11.39 25.15 -7.84
N ALA A 430 -12.10 25.56 -8.90
CA ALA A 430 -12.11 24.83 -10.16
C ALA A 430 -10.75 24.79 -10.88
N SER A 431 -9.79 25.65 -10.51
CA SER A 431 -8.45 25.66 -11.11
C SER A 431 -7.65 24.41 -10.77
N MET A 432 -7.98 23.70 -9.68
CA MET A 432 -7.23 22.53 -9.21
C MET A 432 -5.72 22.81 -9.06
N THR A 433 -5.37 24.05 -8.68
CA THR A 433 -4.00 24.51 -8.58
C THR A 433 -3.24 23.70 -7.53
N HIS A 434 -2.02 23.26 -7.84
CA HIS A 434 -1.18 22.52 -6.90
C HIS A 434 -0.61 23.46 -5.84
N LEU A 435 -0.93 23.24 -4.55
CA LEU A 435 -0.61 24.15 -3.46
C LEU A 435 0.32 23.58 -2.37
N LEU A 436 0.46 22.25 -2.30
CA LEU A 436 1.36 21.58 -1.35
C LEU A 436 1.83 20.24 -1.91
N THR A 437 3.15 20.02 -1.88
CA THR A 437 3.78 18.76 -2.31
C THR A 437 4.16 17.91 -1.10
N LEU A 438 3.81 16.62 -1.11
CA LEU A 438 4.20 15.64 -0.09
C LEU A 438 5.05 14.56 -0.74
N TYR A 439 6.31 14.45 -0.35
CA TYR A 439 7.23 13.42 -0.81
C TYR A 439 7.34 12.30 0.22
N PHE A 440 7.30 11.05 -0.25
CA PHE A 440 7.45 9.85 0.57
C PHE A 440 8.64 9.06 0.03
N LEU A 441 9.58 8.72 0.91
CA LEU A 441 10.77 7.95 0.54
C LEU A 441 10.95 6.75 1.47
N ASP A 442 11.48 5.66 0.92
CA ASP A 442 11.91 4.49 1.68
C ASP A 442 13.35 4.68 2.15
N SER A 443 13.56 4.85 3.45
CA SER A 443 14.90 4.97 4.04
C SER A 443 15.65 3.64 4.15
N GLY A 444 15.04 2.55 3.68
CA GLY A 444 15.56 1.20 3.81
C GLY A 444 15.36 0.65 5.22
N SER A 445 15.93 -0.55 5.45
CA SER A 445 15.80 -1.27 6.72
C SER A 445 17.17 -1.33 7.40
N TYR A 446 18.01 -2.30 7.05
CA TYR A 446 19.32 -2.51 7.64
C TYR A 446 20.38 -2.72 6.56
N SER A 447 21.51 -2.00 6.66
CA SER A 447 22.63 -2.11 5.71
C SER A 447 23.65 -3.18 6.11
N LYS A 448 23.76 -3.49 7.42
CA LYS A 448 24.58 -4.59 7.94
C LYS A 448 23.93 -5.28 9.12
N GLY A 449 24.14 -6.58 9.19
CA GLY A 449 23.91 -7.39 10.38
C GLY A 449 24.66 -8.71 10.28
N TYR A 450 24.53 -9.52 11.33
CA TYR A 450 25.06 -10.89 11.32
C TYR A 450 23.92 -11.86 11.57
N LEU A 451 24.05 -13.05 10.99
CA LEU A 451 23.18 -14.16 11.32
C LEU A 451 23.78 -14.88 12.53
N ASP A 452 23.00 -15.05 13.59
CA ASP A 452 23.43 -15.90 14.69
C ASP A 452 23.43 -17.39 14.28
N TRP A 453 23.92 -18.25 15.15
CA TRP A 453 23.99 -19.70 14.90
C TRP A 453 22.61 -20.35 14.68
N PHE A 454 21.54 -19.72 15.16
CA PHE A 454 20.16 -20.19 15.02
C PHE A 454 19.44 -19.60 13.80
N GLY A 455 20.12 -18.77 13.00
CA GLY A 455 19.54 -18.17 11.80
C GLY A 455 18.82 -16.85 12.04
N PHE A 456 18.88 -16.27 13.24
CA PHE A 456 18.29 -14.96 13.51
C PHE A 456 19.24 -13.85 13.07
N PHE A 457 18.73 -12.94 12.24
CA PHE A 457 19.48 -11.76 11.82
C PHE A 457 19.49 -10.75 12.96
N THR A 458 20.69 -10.41 13.44
CA THR A 458 20.89 -9.31 14.38
C THR A 458 21.41 -8.10 13.61
N PRO A 459 20.60 -7.03 13.45
CA PRO A 459 21.03 -5.83 12.74
C PRO A 459 22.10 -5.08 13.54
N THR A 460 22.99 -4.40 12.82
CA THR A 460 24.09 -3.62 13.41
C THR A 460 24.17 -2.19 12.89
N GLU A 461 23.68 -1.97 11.66
CA GLU A 461 23.66 -0.65 11.01
C GLU A 461 22.38 -0.51 10.20
N TYR A 462 21.73 0.65 10.36
CA TYR A 462 20.58 1.06 9.55
C TYR A 462 21.00 1.40 8.11
N ASP A 463 20.05 1.28 7.19
CA ASP A 463 20.19 1.77 5.82
C ASP A 463 19.90 3.29 5.75
N TRP A 464 20.15 3.90 4.59
CA TRP A 464 19.97 5.34 4.37
C TRP A 464 19.35 5.62 2.99
N ILE A 465 19.04 6.89 2.71
CA ILE A 465 18.56 7.32 1.39
C ILE A 465 19.73 7.33 0.40
N HIS A 466 19.65 6.51 -0.64
CA HIS A 466 20.71 6.31 -1.64
C HIS A 466 20.72 7.40 -2.72
N GLU A 467 21.83 7.50 -3.44
CA GLU A 467 22.05 8.54 -4.47
C GLU A 467 21.01 8.53 -5.60
N ASP A 468 20.52 7.36 -6.02
CA ASP A 468 19.48 7.23 -7.03
C ASP A 468 18.11 7.78 -6.55
N GLN A 469 17.78 7.61 -5.27
CA GLN A 469 16.60 8.23 -4.65
C GLN A 469 16.74 9.75 -4.56
N VAL A 470 17.96 10.25 -4.31
CA VAL A 470 18.26 11.70 -4.30
C VAL A 470 18.02 12.28 -5.70
N ASP A 471 18.57 11.64 -6.73
CA ASP A 471 18.41 12.06 -8.12
C ASP A 471 16.94 12.02 -8.56
N TRP A 472 16.22 10.96 -8.18
CA TRP A 472 14.79 10.87 -8.42
C TRP A 472 14.00 11.99 -7.72
N PHE A 473 14.31 12.28 -6.46
CA PHE A 473 13.68 13.38 -5.71
C PHE A 473 13.89 14.73 -6.41
N LEU A 474 15.13 15.02 -6.85
CA LEU A 474 15.45 16.24 -7.59
C LEU A 474 14.71 16.29 -8.93
N GLN A 475 14.59 15.16 -9.62
CA GLN A 475 13.80 15.06 -10.85
C GLN A 475 12.34 15.38 -10.58
N GLN A 476 11.72 14.81 -9.54
CA GLN A 476 10.33 15.09 -9.18
C GLN A 476 10.13 16.56 -8.80
N SER A 477 10.99 17.13 -7.96
CA SER A 477 10.97 18.57 -7.64
C SER A 477 11.09 19.43 -8.90
N GLY A 478 11.92 19.04 -9.87
CA GLY A 478 12.06 19.73 -11.15
C GLY A 478 10.80 19.73 -12.02
N THR A 479 9.85 18.82 -11.80
CA THR A 479 8.56 18.79 -12.49
C THR A 479 7.48 19.67 -11.84
N ILE A 480 7.75 20.25 -10.68
CA ILE A 480 6.80 21.09 -9.96
C ILE A 480 6.87 22.51 -10.50
N ASP A 481 5.76 22.97 -11.10
CA ASP A 481 5.64 24.32 -11.61
C ASP A 481 5.57 25.35 -10.47
N ALA A 482 6.22 26.49 -10.69
CA ALA A 482 6.12 27.64 -9.80
C ALA A 482 4.76 28.33 -9.96
N ILE A 483 4.16 28.73 -8.84
CA ILE A 483 2.88 29.43 -8.79
C ILE A 483 3.06 30.83 -8.21
N GLU A 484 2.11 31.72 -8.48
CA GLU A 484 2.07 33.04 -7.81
C GLU A 484 1.66 32.85 -6.35
N ARG A 485 2.52 33.30 -5.44
CA ARG A 485 2.37 33.17 -3.99
C ARG A 485 2.31 34.56 -3.34
N PRO A 486 1.37 34.83 -2.41
CA PRO A 486 0.34 33.92 -1.90
C PRO A 486 -0.79 33.65 -2.92
N PHE A 487 -1.29 32.41 -2.94
CA PHE A 487 -2.39 32.00 -3.81
C PHE A 487 -3.70 32.68 -3.41
N THR A 488 -4.46 33.15 -4.42
CA THR A 488 -5.81 33.68 -4.23
C THR A 488 -6.77 32.83 -5.07
N PRO A 489 -7.81 32.23 -4.47
CA PRO A 489 -8.77 31.41 -5.22
C PRO A 489 -9.47 32.20 -6.32
N ASP A 490 -9.70 31.53 -7.45
CA ASP A 490 -10.50 32.09 -8.54
C ASP A 490 -11.97 32.16 -8.11
N THR A 491 -12.48 33.36 -7.86
CA THR A 491 -13.90 33.57 -7.60
C THR A 491 -14.60 33.79 -8.93
N THR A 492 -15.65 33.02 -9.22
CA THR A 492 -16.45 33.11 -10.45
C THR A 492 -17.14 34.47 -10.70
N ASN A 493 -16.82 35.50 -9.92
CA ASN A 493 -17.36 36.86 -9.98
C ASN A 493 -16.32 37.93 -10.37
N ASP A 494 -15.20 37.56 -10.96
CA ASP A 494 -14.15 38.52 -11.36
C ASP A 494 -14.61 39.52 -12.47
N PHE A 495 -15.80 39.31 -13.06
CA PHE A 495 -16.39 40.21 -14.06
C PHE A 495 -17.67 40.96 -13.61
N ASP A 496 -18.24 40.67 -12.43
CA ASP A 496 -19.53 41.26 -12.01
C ASP A 496 -19.40 42.61 -11.26
N GLY A 497 -18.17 43.13 -11.13
CA GLY A 497 -17.88 44.28 -10.28
C GLY A 497 -16.95 45.33 -10.89
N ILE A 498 -17.11 45.70 -12.17
CA ILE A 498 -16.27 46.74 -12.79
C ILE A 498 -16.45 48.14 -12.12
N TRP A 499 -17.42 48.32 -11.20
CA TRP A 499 -17.74 49.64 -10.62
C TRP A 499 -18.03 49.72 -9.12
N GLU A 500 -17.54 48.81 -8.28
CA GLU A 500 -17.42 49.11 -6.85
C GLU A 500 -15.95 49.18 -6.46
N ARG A 501 -15.49 50.40 -6.14
CA ARG A 501 -14.22 50.61 -5.43
C ARG A 501 -14.32 49.92 -4.08
N GLN A 502 -13.92 48.66 -3.99
CA GLN A 502 -13.63 48.00 -2.72
C GLN A 502 -12.43 48.71 -2.10
N SER A 503 -12.71 49.52 -1.08
CA SER A 503 -11.75 50.36 -0.37
C SER A 503 -10.86 49.62 0.64
N ASP A 504 -10.86 48.28 0.64
CA ASP A 504 -10.10 47.45 1.59
C ASP A 504 -9.21 46.39 0.91
N GLN A 505 -8.73 46.63 -0.31
CA GLN A 505 -7.55 45.93 -0.80
C GLN A 505 -6.31 46.43 -0.05
N LEU A 506 -6.05 45.81 1.10
CA LEU A 506 -4.71 45.76 1.69
C LEU A 506 -3.73 45.38 0.58
N THR A 507 -2.83 46.30 0.25
CA THR A 507 -1.73 46.11 -0.69
C THR A 507 -1.06 44.75 -0.45
N PRO A 508 -0.83 43.92 -1.49
CA PRO A 508 -0.22 42.61 -1.30
C PRO A 508 1.16 42.75 -0.67
N GLU A 509 1.41 41.95 0.37
CA GLU A 509 2.75 41.44 0.65
C GLU A 509 3.36 40.98 -0.69
N THR A 510 4.64 41.27 -0.92
CA THR A 510 5.34 41.06 -2.19
C THR A 510 4.99 39.72 -2.85
N ARG A 511 4.24 39.76 -3.96
CA ARG A 511 3.92 38.59 -4.80
C ARG A 511 5.22 38.00 -5.33
N LYS A 512 5.41 36.69 -5.17
CA LYS A 512 6.57 35.96 -5.69
C LYS A 512 6.12 34.78 -6.54
N LEU A 513 6.87 34.49 -7.60
CA LEU A 513 6.74 33.25 -8.35
C LEU A 513 7.65 32.22 -7.69
N ALA A 514 7.06 31.23 -7.04
CA ALA A 514 7.78 30.17 -6.35
C ALA A 514 6.97 28.87 -6.35
N LYS A 515 7.66 27.73 -6.26
CA LYS A 515 7.03 26.42 -6.10
C LYS A 515 6.17 26.39 -4.82
N PRO A 516 5.13 25.56 -4.79
CA PRO A 516 4.43 25.21 -3.56
C PRO A 516 5.39 24.79 -2.44
N ASN A 517 5.02 25.06 -1.19
CA ASN A 517 5.78 24.51 -0.07
C ASN A 517 5.73 22.97 -0.13
N ALA A 518 6.80 22.32 0.29
CA ALA A 518 6.88 20.86 0.33
C ALA A 518 7.20 20.29 1.71
N MET A 519 6.74 19.06 1.92
CA MET A 519 7.04 18.23 3.08
C MET A 519 7.55 16.87 2.62
N VAL A 520 8.52 16.32 3.34
CA VAL A 520 9.13 15.01 3.04
C VAL A 520 8.93 14.08 4.23
N PHE A 521 8.59 12.82 3.98
CA PHE A 521 8.46 11.78 5.00
C PHE A 521 9.33 10.56 4.64
N PHE A 522 10.15 10.12 5.59
CA PHE A 522 10.87 8.84 5.56
C PHE A 522 11.16 8.43 7.01
N HIS A 523 11.41 7.15 7.26
CA HIS A 523 11.36 6.62 8.63
C HIS A 523 12.63 6.91 9.43
N ILE A 524 13.79 6.47 8.95
CA ILE A 524 15.08 6.61 9.64
C ILE A 524 15.57 8.07 9.52
N PRO A 525 15.84 8.78 10.63
CA PRO A 525 16.22 10.19 10.58
C PRO A 525 17.60 10.40 9.95
N LEU A 526 17.81 11.59 9.39
CA LEU A 526 19.12 11.99 8.87
C LEU A 526 20.10 12.34 10.00
N GLN A 527 21.39 12.29 9.71
CA GLN A 527 22.43 12.67 10.66
C GLN A 527 22.27 14.13 11.11
N GLU A 528 21.79 14.99 10.22
CA GLU A 528 21.58 16.41 10.45
C GLU A 528 20.50 16.71 11.50
N SER A 529 19.62 15.74 11.80
CA SER A 529 18.64 15.84 12.90
C SER A 529 19.33 16.06 14.26
N TYR A 530 20.59 15.60 14.37
CA TYR A 530 21.42 15.73 15.56
C TYR A 530 22.45 16.86 15.47
N SER A 531 22.43 17.65 14.39
CA SER A 531 23.28 18.83 14.23
C SER A 531 22.82 20.00 15.11
N THR A 532 23.69 21.02 15.20
CA THR A 532 23.37 22.27 15.90
C THR A 532 22.21 22.99 15.22
N PRO A 533 21.15 23.36 15.96
CA PRO A 533 20.03 24.11 15.42
C PRO A 533 20.39 25.52 14.97
N ASP A 534 19.61 26.03 14.02
CA ASP A 534 19.58 27.44 13.66
C ASP A 534 19.16 28.31 14.85
N ARG A 535 19.51 29.59 14.80
CA ARG A 535 19.08 30.59 15.78
C ARG A 535 18.04 31.50 15.17
N ASP A 536 16.97 31.75 15.91
CA ASP A 536 16.06 32.84 15.59
C ASP A 536 16.84 34.16 15.71
N THR A 537 16.95 34.89 14.61
CA THR A 537 17.70 36.15 14.58
C THR A 537 17.01 37.26 15.37
N ARG A 538 15.70 37.14 15.64
CA ARG A 538 14.93 38.11 16.43
C ARG A 538 15.15 37.94 17.93
N THR A 539 15.25 36.70 18.41
CA THR A 539 15.27 36.37 19.84
C THR A 539 16.62 35.81 20.31
N GLY A 540 17.47 35.34 19.39
CA GLY A 540 18.73 34.66 19.66
C GLY A 540 18.58 33.22 20.15
N GLN A 541 17.35 32.73 20.30
CA GLN A 541 17.05 31.38 20.79
C GLN A 541 17.34 30.33 19.72
N LEU A 542 17.73 29.14 20.17
CA LEU A 542 17.88 27.98 19.28
C LEU A 542 16.50 27.49 18.86
N LEU A 543 16.37 27.16 17.57
CA LEU A 543 15.14 26.64 16.98
C LEU A 543 15.08 25.12 17.15
N ASP A 544 14.86 24.70 18.39
CA ASP A 544 14.76 23.31 18.84
C ASP A 544 13.63 23.23 19.88
N TYR A 545 12.52 22.62 19.48
CA TYR A 545 11.29 22.59 20.27
C TYR A 545 10.89 21.15 20.56
N GLY A 546 10.91 20.78 21.84
CA GLY A 546 10.48 19.47 22.34
C GLY A 546 11.58 18.76 23.11
N LEU A 547 11.37 17.47 23.38
CA LEU A 547 12.30 16.62 24.09
C LEU A 547 13.24 15.87 23.12
N HIS A 548 14.55 16.02 23.34
CA HIS A 548 15.61 15.30 22.62
C HIS A 548 16.60 14.65 23.60
N GLY A 549 17.44 13.74 23.09
CA GLY A 549 18.52 13.10 23.87
C GLY A 549 18.04 12.12 24.95
N LEU A 550 16.76 11.70 24.88
CA LEU A 550 16.21 10.65 25.74
C LEU A 550 16.62 9.25 25.28
N GLU A 551 16.99 9.11 24.02
CA GLU A 551 17.57 7.91 23.40
C GLU A 551 18.81 8.29 22.56
N GLY A 552 19.58 7.28 22.13
CA GLY A 552 20.75 7.49 21.29
C GLY A 552 20.39 7.96 19.87
N PRO A 553 21.36 8.46 19.09
CA PRO A 553 21.10 8.83 17.69
C PRO A 553 20.61 7.63 16.87
N GLY A 554 19.39 7.73 16.34
CA GLY A 554 18.76 6.72 15.48
C GLY A 554 19.11 6.87 13.99
N ALA A 555 19.96 7.83 13.63
CA ALA A 555 20.38 8.01 12.25
C ALA A 555 21.33 6.90 11.78
N ALA A 556 21.29 6.64 10.47
CA ALA A 556 22.28 5.79 9.81
C ALA A 556 23.70 6.35 9.97
N LYS A 557 24.69 5.44 10.05
CA LYS A 557 26.11 5.84 10.16
C LYS A 557 26.71 6.37 8.86
N LYS A 558 26.08 6.03 7.72
CA LYS A 558 26.46 6.47 6.38
C LYS A 558 25.36 7.33 5.79
N SER A 559 25.71 8.11 4.78
CA SER A 559 24.80 8.98 4.04
C SER A 559 25.40 9.25 2.67
N ASP A 560 24.57 9.24 1.63
CA ASP A 560 24.93 9.71 0.28
C ASP A 560 24.66 11.21 0.09
N GLY A 561 24.27 11.89 1.18
CA GLY A 561 24.13 13.34 1.26
C GLY A 561 22.75 13.86 0.85
N PHE A 562 21.66 13.14 1.15
CA PHE A 562 20.30 13.60 0.81
C PHE A 562 19.97 15.00 1.37
N PHE A 563 20.49 15.36 2.54
CA PHE A 563 20.32 16.70 3.09
C PHE A 563 20.95 17.77 2.21
N GLU A 564 22.25 17.69 1.92
CA GLU A 564 22.95 18.69 1.10
C GLU A 564 22.60 18.61 -0.39
N LYS A 565 22.66 17.41 -0.98
CA LYS A 565 22.47 17.20 -2.42
C LYS A 565 21.00 17.21 -2.83
N GLY A 566 20.09 16.80 -1.94
CA GLY A 566 18.65 16.80 -2.19
C GLY A 566 17.99 18.07 -1.65
N LEU A 567 17.78 18.12 -0.33
CA LEU A 567 16.94 19.13 0.32
C LEU A 567 17.43 20.56 0.11
N LEU A 568 18.73 20.82 0.26
CA LEU A 568 19.27 22.18 0.09
C LEU A 568 19.45 22.60 -1.38
N THR A 569 19.43 21.64 -2.30
CA THR A 569 19.57 21.90 -3.74
C THR A 569 18.22 22.10 -4.42
N ALA A 570 17.16 21.47 -3.91
CA ALA A 570 15.78 21.70 -4.33
C ALA A 570 15.27 23.04 -3.78
N LEU A 571 15.35 24.08 -4.60
CA LEU A 571 14.94 25.45 -4.23
C LEU A 571 13.49 25.75 -4.61
N GLU A 572 12.84 26.63 -3.86
CA GLU A 572 11.48 27.10 -4.19
C GLU A 572 11.45 28.01 -5.43
N SER A 573 12.58 28.59 -5.84
CA SER A 573 12.71 29.46 -7.01
C SER A 573 14.07 29.30 -7.66
N ASP A 574 14.09 29.16 -8.99
CA ASP A 574 15.30 29.09 -9.80
C ASP A 574 15.97 30.46 -10.03
N HIS A 575 15.32 31.55 -9.62
CA HIS A 575 15.84 32.88 -9.81
C HIS A 575 17.02 33.15 -8.88
N ARG A 576 18.23 33.28 -9.46
CA ARG A 576 19.49 33.63 -8.77
C ARG A 576 19.47 34.94 -7.96
N ALA A 577 18.42 35.75 -8.09
CA ALA A 577 18.24 37.01 -7.36
C ALA A 577 17.52 36.83 -6.01
N SER A 578 16.79 35.72 -5.82
CA SER A 578 16.20 35.38 -4.52
C SER A 578 17.19 34.60 -3.66
N ALA A 579 17.04 34.75 -2.34
CA ALA A 579 17.68 33.91 -1.34
C ALA A 579 17.54 32.41 -1.72
N SER A 580 18.60 31.62 -1.50
CA SER A 580 18.59 30.16 -1.71
C SER A 580 17.72 29.49 -0.65
N ILE A 581 16.41 29.56 -0.84
CA ILE A 581 15.39 29.02 0.06
C ILE A 581 15.00 27.62 -0.44
N PRO A 582 15.14 26.57 0.40
CA PRO A 582 14.68 25.22 0.07
C PRO A 582 13.17 25.15 -0.21
N GLU A 583 12.74 24.36 -1.19
CA GLU A 583 11.33 24.04 -1.46
C GLU A 583 10.72 23.27 -0.27
N VAL A 584 11.47 22.31 0.26
CA VAL A 584 11.08 21.48 1.40
C VAL A 584 11.24 22.28 2.68
N LYS A 585 10.14 22.48 3.39
CA LYS A 585 10.13 23.18 4.69
C LYS A 585 10.24 22.21 5.85
N VAL A 586 9.72 20.99 5.70
CA VAL A 586 9.59 20.02 6.78
C VAL A 586 9.98 18.63 6.32
N VAL A 587 10.75 17.94 7.16
CA VAL A 587 11.02 16.51 7.09
C VAL A 587 10.39 15.85 8.33
N GLY A 588 9.50 14.88 8.12
CA GLY A 588 8.86 14.10 9.17
C GLY A 588 9.47 12.70 9.27
N ASN A 589 9.94 12.33 10.47
CA ASN A 589 10.53 11.01 10.74
C ASN A 589 9.79 10.23 11.81
N GLY A 590 9.93 8.90 11.81
CA GLY A 590 9.52 7.99 12.89
C GLY A 590 10.76 7.51 13.67
N HIS A 591 10.86 6.19 13.89
CA HIS A 591 12.03 5.43 14.32
C HIS A 591 12.48 5.66 15.77
N CYS A 592 12.60 6.92 16.16
CA CYS A 592 12.94 7.35 17.50
C CYS A 592 11.65 7.46 18.33
N HIS A 593 11.47 6.55 19.28
CA HIS A 593 10.19 6.35 19.95
C HIS A 593 9.90 7.37 21.05
N ILE A 594 10.95 7.98 21.64
CA ILE A 594 10.85 8.94 22.74
C ILE A 594 11.48 10.30 22.43
N THR A 595 12.13 10.42 21.27
CA THR A 595 12.54 11.69 20.68
C THR A 595 11.36 12.32 19.98
N GLU A 596 11.10 13.60 20.29
CA GLU A 596 9.89 14.27 19.85
C GLU A 596 10.11 15.72 19.44
N ASP A 597 11.38 16.17 19.41
CA ASP A 597 11.72 17.51 19.00
C ASP A 597 11.38 17.78 17.53
N CYS A 598 11.20 19.07 17.24
CA CYS A 598 11.33 19.58 15.89
C CYS A 598 12.36 20.70 15.86
N LYS A 599 13.35 20.52 14.99
CA LYS A 599 14.56 21.33 14.96
C LYS A 599 14.79 21.92 13.58
N ARG A 600 15.15 23.21 13.49
CA ARG A 600 15.53 23.83 12.22
C ARG A 600 17.04 23.75 12.00
N VAL A 601 17.45 23.24 10.85
CA VAL A 601 18.85 23.19 10.41
C VAL A 601 18.92 23.71 8.98
N LYS A 602 19.70 24.78 8.74
CA LYS A 602 19.85 25.42 7.42
C LYS A 602 18.48 25.67 6.74
N ASP A 603 17.56 26.29 7.47
CA ASP A 603 16.21 26.64 7.01
C ASP A 603 15.24 25.47 6.74
N VAL A 604 15.61 24.22 7.04
CA VAL A 604 14.73 23.03 6.95
C VAL A 604 14.39 22.51 8.35
N TRP A 605 13.11 22.22 8.61
CA TRP A 605 12.66 21.65 9.87
C TRP A 605 12.69 20.13 9.85
N LEU A 606 13.41 19.52 10.79
CA LEU A 606 13.50 18.08 11.01
C LEU A 606 12.65 17.75 12.25
N CYS A 607 11.51 17.10 12.03
CA CYS A 607 10.50 16.85 13.06
C CYS A 607 10.30 15.35 13.29
N PHE A 608 10.42 14.90 14.54
CA PHE A 608 10.07 13.53 14.92
C PHE A 608 8.56 13.38 15.18
N GLY A 609 7.94 12.31 14.67
CA GLY A 609 6.54 11.96 14.86
C GLY A 609 6.21 11.62 16.31
N GLY A 610 7.11 10.91 16.98
CA GLY A 610 6.94 10.39 18.35
C GLY A 610 6.12 9.09 18.36
N GLY A 611 6.46 8.17 19.27
CA GLY A 611 5.86 6.84 19.32
C GLY A 611 4.36 6.87 19.69
N GLY A 612 3.51 6.45 18.75
CA GLY A 612 2.06 6.57 18.85
C GLY A 612 1.32 5.34 19.39
N SER A 613 2.02 4.31 19.86
CA SER A 613 1.41 3.02 20.22
C SER A 613 1.85 2.48 21.57
N TYR A 614 0.94 1.77 22.25
CA TYR A 614 1.27 1.02 23.47
C TYR A 614 2.11 -0.24 23.22
N SER A 615 2.22 -0.68 21.96
CA SER A 615 3.13 -1.75 21.54
C SER A 615 4.57 -1.23 21.30
N GLY A 616 4.73 0.08 21.12
CA GLY A 616 6.03 0.74 20.98
C GLY A 616 6.80 0.84 22.30
N TYR A 617 8.10 0.59 22.26
CA TYR A 617 9.00 0.61 23.42
C TYR A 617 9.73 1.96 23.57
N GLY A 618 10.29 2.24 24.75
CA GLY A 618 11.17 3.39 24.95
C GLY A 618 11.38 3.75 26.41
N LYS A 619 10.35 4.29 27.07
CA LYS A 619 10.45 4.73 28.46
C LYS A 619 9.10 4.66 29.17
N VAL A 620 9.07 4.00 30.33
CA VAL A 620 7.89 3.91 31.18
C VAL A 620 7.40 5.31 31.58
N GLY A 621 6.13 5.59 31.35
CA GLY A 621 5.49 6.86 31.71
C GLY A 621 5.77 8.01 30.73
N PHE A 622 6.30 7.71 29.54
CA PHE A 622 6.32 8.68 28.43
C PHE A 622 4.97 8.64 27.71
N ASP A 623 4.23 9.75 27.75
CA ASP A 623 2.94 9.84 27.09
C ASP A 623 3.04 9.55 25.59
N ARG A 624 2.14 8.73 25.06
CA ARG A 624 2.02 8.53 23.60
C ARG A 624 1.60 9.84 22.92
N ARG A 625 2.21 10.17 21.79
CA ARG A 625 2.00 11.46 21.11
C ARG A 625 1.91 11.31 19.61
N PHE A 626 1.15 12.20 19.00
CA PHE A 626 0.94 12.27 17.57
C PHE A 626 1.25 13.68 17.09
N ARG A 627 1.99 13.81 16.00
CA ARG A 627 2.33 15.12 15.44
C ARG A 627 1.27 15.53 14.43
N VAL A 628 0.80 16.76 14.56
CA VAL A 628 -0.14 17.38 13.63
C VAL A 628 0.58 18.46 12.85
N TYR A 629 0.29 18.55 11.56
CA TYR A 629 0.67 19.65 10.70
C TYR A 629 -0.61 20.31 10.18
N GLU A 630 -0.78 21.58 10.49
CA GLU A 630 -1.87 22.41 9.99
C GLU A 630 -1.30 23.36 8.95
N VAL A 631 -1.64 23.10 7.69
CA VAL A 631 -1.28 23.94 6.56
C VAL A 631 -2.45 24.88 6.30
N SER A 632 -2.20 26.18 6.35
CA SER A 632 -3.19 27.24 6.21
C SER A 632 -2.75 28.26 5.17
N ASP A 633 -3.61 29.24 4.89
CA ASP A 633 -3.36 30.28 3.89
C ASP A 633 -3.01 29.68 2.52
N TYR A 634 -3.74 28.62 2.11
CA TYR A 634 -3.56 27.95 0.81
C TYR A 634 -2.14 27.41 0.57
N GLY A 635 -1.46 26.95 1.63
CA GLY A 635 -0.12 26.37 1.52
C GLY A 635 1.00 27.27 2.04
N GLU A 636 0.73 28.54 2.35
CA GLU A 636 1.76 29.49 2.78
C GLU A 636 2.25 29.27 4.21
N THR A 637 1.32 28.95 5.12
CA THR A 637 1.62 28.83 6.56
C THR A 637 1.57 27.37 6.98
N ILE A 638 2.67 26.87 7.57
CA ILE A 638 2.75 25.52 8.14
C ILE A 638 2.94 25.64 9.64
N ARG A 639 1.97 25.18 10.41
CA ARG A 639 2.01 25.08 11.87
C ARG A 639 2.11 23.62 12.29
N THR A 640 2.85 23.33 13.35
CA THR A 640 2.91 21.98 13.94
C THR A 640 2.73 22.03 15.44
N TYR A 641 2.17 20.96 15.98
CA TYR A 641 2.08 20.67 17.40
C TYR A 641 1.97 19.17 17.60
N LYS A 642 2.07 18.72 18.85
CA LYS A 642 1.78 17.33 19.22
C LYS A 642 0.55 17.25 20.10
N ARG A 643 -0.28 16.24 19.88
CA ARG A 643 -1.35 15.84 20.80
C ARG A 643 -0.94 14.58 21.54
N THR A 644 -1.05 14.59 22.86
CA THR A 644 -0.76 13.40 23.70
C THR A 644 -2.00 12.54 23.92
N GLU A 645 -1.82 11.32 24.42
CA GLU A 645 -2.90 10.44 24.86
C GLU A 645 -3.83 11.05 25.92
N ASN A 646 -3.32 12.01 26.69
CA ASN A 646 -4.07 12.75 27.70
C ASN A 646 -4.73 14.02 27.15
N ASN A 647 -4.82 14.15 25.82
CA ASN A 647 -5.41 15.29 25.13
C ASN A 647 -4.70 16.63 25.36
N VAL A 648 -3.40 16.59 25.69
CA VAL A 648 -2.58 17.79 25.89
C VAL A 648 -1.89 18.18 24.59
N ILE A 649 -1.92 19.48 24.26
CA ILE A 649 -1.19 20.02 23.11
C ILE A 649 0.19 20.50 23.57
N LEU A 650 1.24 20.05 22.88
CA LEU A 650 2.64 20.38 23.14
C LEU A 650 3.32 20.94 21.89
N ASN A 651 4.39 21.72 22.08
CA ASN A 651 5.30 22.18 21.01
C ASN A 651 4.58 22.87 19.84
N ASP A 652 3.62 23.75 20.16
CA ASP A 652 2.84 24.50 19.17
C ASP A 652 3.64 25.66 18.58
N ILE A 653 4.04 25.51 17.31
CA ILE A 653 4.92 26.43 16.60
C ILE A 653 4.54 26.58 15.12
N VAL A 654 4.82 27.77 14.57
CA VAL A 654 4.72 28.03 13.13
C VAL A 654 6.09 27.83 12.49
N LEU A 655 6.19 26.89 11.55
CA LEU A 655 7.43 26.46 10.89
C LEU A 655 7.76 27.32 9.67
N ALA A 656 6.74 27.66 8.89
CA ALA A 656 6.86 28.46 7.67
C ALA A 656 5.63 29.39 7.53
N GLY A 657 5.79 30.51 6.83
CA GLY A 657 4.73 31.50 6.60
C GLY A 657 4.65 32.58 7.67
N ARG A 658 3.48 33.22 7.78
CA ARG A 658 3.30 34.38 8.66
C ARG A 658 3.46 33.97 10.13
N GLY A 659 4.41 34.58 10.82
CA GLY A 659 4.70 34.30 12.23
C GLY A 659 5.78 33.23 12.46
N ALA A 660 6.33 32.62 11.40
CA ALA A 660 7.50 31.76 11.51
C ALA A 660 8.77 32.54 11.85
N PRO A 661 9.79 31.90 12.48
CA PRO A 661 11.11 32.49 12.63
C PRO A 661 11.73 32.84 11.26
N PRO A 662 12.43 33.99 11.12
CA PRO A 662 13.01 34.42 9.85
C PRO A 662 14.00 33.40 9.30
N LEU A 663 14.11 33.32 7.97
CA LEU A 663 15.07 32.44 7.30
C LEU A 663 16.48 33.01 7.41
N ASN A 664 17.49 32.14 7.46
CA ASN A 664 18.90 32.56 7.51
C ASN A 664 19.31 33.31 6.23
N SER A 665 18.67 32.97 5.11
CA SER A 665 18.95 33.53 3.79
C SER A 665 18.33 34.91 3.52
N GLU A 666 17.41 35.37 4.38
CA GLU A 666 16.82 36.73 4.34
C GLU A 666 17.67 37.79 5.06
N MET A 667 18.88 37.42 5.52
CA MET A 667 19.79 38.38 6.13
C MET A 667 20.40 39.32 5.07
N PRO A 668 20.47 40.64 5.33
CA PRO A 668 21.38 41.51 4.58
C PRO A 668 22.82 41.05 4.88
N ARG A 669 23.60 40.81 3.82
CA ARG A 669 25.03 40.48 3.92
C ARG A 669 25.84 41.60 4.57
#